data_AF-A0A1G3P934-F1
#
_entry.id   AF-A0A1G3P934-F1
#
_cell.length_a   1.000
_cell.length_b   1.000
_cell.length_c   1.000
_cell.angle_alpha   90.00
_cell.angle_beta   90.00
_cell.angle_gamma   90.00
#
_symmetry.space_group_name_H-M   'P 1'
#
loop_
_entity.id
_entity.type
_entity.pdbx_description
1 polymer ?
#
loop_
_entity_poly.entity_id
_entity_poly.type
_entity_poly.pdbx_seq_one_letter_code
_entity_poly.pdbx_strand_id
1 'polypeptide(L)'
;MRNILLILVPVFFLSGCIVDEPNQTNNNDNSSNTNIDVLKSLGINTNLDPRKDPNGNPVPETANPLGKKISRLSTYSEFFTAGFPGIGGKDYGISDNFAYDTNLITNYPGDTSWTKIPKKATSADIDADGYDEILMLLFYKDNKISLQVIDDKSKKFKFADPVDLITGITVDPSDSSYHDDGDFEQRNYYYLFDIVSGNLDDDENDEFIVTYHNTIYIYDHDLSLINKKKLTPFDVYGSWDENEEQFLRVAIGDVNNDGKNEIVAVYSIDKANIDSDPVAKYYIYKDTVFTPEKDGEIRYNNDDLNKLFTANVALGDIDGDGKLEIIFAGRAYGDDNCGIIVFKYNETEKDYKYFTRANNENTIADVSESKTDYYRSRMFSIACADLRGERKDLIIFGNEIIEYGVRTAGGNSVLFEPYGNAALFGDYDHQIYADQIAVGNFDQNQYGKEQIICLETSKPSSPEKLYKISVGSSGLIERTMLKDKLDSAVTYPIVAAGNVDNDSPILEYTGKHDVGFSTPVILSVLASPPYYSSVDYAGNQSFAATEYGQAKEKEVEKTNSVGFSVGVSFGYEFELSVFGIKFGGVEFSLAVENSFQWSFSKSVSIEKSYGIVTPGGEDAVLFSAIPYDIYYYTVISSPFPDDIGKEISVNVPREPMILPCELNYYNKNNGDGIDIDKSVLPHTIGNPFSYPSQDSLKNLSNLSSSEGKLELYGPNWLGVSAGNQFGNQSIQYTTSAGESFDYQLSATFEVVTTVGNVKAGVSAGTQYGYQCSTTLSESTIFSGSVPNIPPDQYKADLSYNWMLAGYSYKAGDQKFFVVNYLVK
;
A
#
# COMPACT_ATOMS: atom_id res chain seq x y z
N MET A 1 11.21 48.38 3.04
CA MET A 1 12.23 47.54 2.38
C MET A 1 11.99 46.12 2.83
N ARG A 2 11.24 45.37 2.02
CA ARG A 2 10.81 43.98 2.25
C ARG A 2 11.68 43.09 1.37
N ASN A 3 12.36 42.11 1.95
CA ASN A 3 13.02 41.03 1.21
C ASN A 3 12.08 39.82 1.21
N ILE A 4 11.63 39.44 0.01
CA ILE A 4 10.85 38.24 -0.29
C ILE A 4 11.86 37.17 -0.69
N LEU A 5 11.87 36.04 0.02
CA LEU A 5 12.63 34.84 -0.32
C LEU A 5 11.73 33.98 -1.22
N LEU A 6 12.03 33.94 -2.52
CA LEU A 6 11.36 33.04 -3.48
C LEU A 6 11.91 31.62 -3.28
N ILE A 7 11.02 30.67 -2.98
CA ILE A 7 11.28 29.23 -3.10
C ILE A 7 10.85 28.84 -4.52
N LEU A 8 11.78 28.34 -5.32
CA LEU A 8 11.50 27.78 -6.65
C LEU A 8 10.85 26.40 -6.50
N VAL A 9 9.57 26.31 -6.86
CA VAL A 9 8.88 25.05 -7.17
C VAL A 9 9.10 24.79 -8.67
N PRO A 10 9.49 23.57 -9.11
CA PRO A 10 9.54 23.26 -10.52
C PRO A 10 8.11 23.18 -11.07
N VAL A 11 7.69 24.23 -11.79
CA VAL A 11 6.47 24.25 -12.59
C VAL A 11 6.79 23.54 -13.91
N PHE A 12 6.26 22.33 -14.12
CA PHE A 12 6.21 21.74 -15.45
C PHE A 12 5.16 22.47 -16.29
N PHE A 13 5.61 23.20 -17.31
CA PHE A 13 4.74 23.77 -18.33
C PHE A 13 4.18 22.65 -19.21
N LEU A 14 2.88 22.38 -19.10
CA LEU A 14 2.11 21.70 -20.14
C LEU A 14 2.00 22.64 -21.34
N SER A 15 2.90 22.49 -22.32
CA SER A 15 2.73 23.15 -23.62
C SER A 15 1.66 22.40 -24.40
N GLY A 16 0.55 23.10 -24.70
CA GLY A 16 -0.55 22.54 -25.47
C GLY A 16 -0.10 22.06 -26.85
N CYS A 17 -0.39 20.80 -27.17
CA CYS A 17 -0.38 20.33 -28.55
C CYS A 17 -1.65 20.83 -29.23
N ILE A 18 -1.46 21.53 -30.35
CA ILE A 18 -2.51 21.91 -31.29
C ILE A 18 -3.01 20.62 -31.94
N VAL A 19 -4.33 20.43 -31.93
CA VAL A 19 -5.01 19.34 -32.63
C VAL A 19 -5.10 19.74 -34.10
N ASP A 20 -4.33 19.08 -34.97
CA ASP A 20 -4.59 19.08 -36.41
C ASP A 20 -5.50 17.88 -36.74
N GLU A 21 -6.64 18.14 -37.40
CA GLU A 21 -7.61 17.13 -37.82
C GLU A 21 -6.97 16.07 -38.75
N PRO A 22 -7.37 14.78 -38.64
CA PRO A 22 -6.79 13.74 -39.49
C PRO A 22 -7.42 13.78 -40.89
N ASN A 23 -6.59 14.06 -41.89
CA ASN A 23 -6.91 13.77 -43.28
C ASN A 23 -6.97 12.24 -43.46
N GLN A 24 -8.15 11.72 -43.80
CA GLN A 24 -8.36 10.32 -44.15
C GLN A 24 -7.58 9.97 -45.42
N THR A 25 -6.54 9.15 -45.29
CA THR A 25 -6.04 8.30 -46.37
C THR A 25 -5.92 6.87 -45.87
N ASN A 26 -6.84 6.03 -46.36
CA ASN A 26 -6.82 4.58 -46.24
C ASN A 26 -5.52 4.02 -46.85
N ASN A 27 -4.61 3.55 -46.02
CA ASN A 27 -3.57 2.60 -46.40
C ASN A 27 -3.68 1.37 -45.49
N ASN A 28 -4.41 0.37 -45.98
CA ASN A 28 -4.32 -1.01 -45.52
C ASN A 28 -3.01 -1.59 -46.06
N ASP A 29 -1.93 -1.52 -45.28
CA ASP A 29 -0.78 -2.44 -45.26
C ASP A 29 0.32 -1.80 -44.41
N ASN A 30 0.36 -2.13 -43.12
CA ASN A 30 1.57 -2.13 -42.28
C ASN A 30 1.24 -2.93 -41.02
N SER A 31 1.60 -4.21 -41.01
CA SER A 31 1.67 -5.00 -39.79
C SER A 31 2.86 -4.51 -38.98
N SER A 32 2.64 -3.62 -38.01
CA SER A 32 3.63 -3.37 -36.95
C SER A 32 3.86 -4.69 -36.21
N ASN A 33 5.11 -5.13 -36.09
CA ASN A 33 5.45 -6.34 -35.34
C ASN A 33 5.12 -6.11 -33.85
N THR A 34 4.46 -7.07 -33.19
CA THR A 34 4.21 -6.96 -31.74
C THR A 34 5.51 -7.13 -30.95
N ASN A 35 5.56 -6.63 -29.70
CA ASN A 35 6.70 -6.84 -28.80
C ASN A 35 7.11 -8.32 -28.67
N ILE A 36 6.14 -9.23 -28.66
CA ILE A 36 6.40 -10.68 -28.60
C ILE A 36 7.04 -11.17 -29.89
N ASP A 37 6.63 -10.68 -31.06
CA ASP A 37 7.21 -11.06 -32.35
C ASP A 37 8.68 -10.61 -32.43
N VAL A 38 8.97 -9.40 -31.92
CA VAL A 38 10.35 -8.90 -31.80
C VAL A 38 11.18 -9.78 -30.86
N LEU A 39 10.67 -10.10 -29.67
CA LEU A 39 11.37 -10.98 -28.72
C LEU A 39 11.61 -12.38 -29.28
N LYS A 40 10.63 -12.96 -29.99
CA LYS A 40 10.80 -14.24 -30.68
C LYS A 40 11.84 -14.17 -31.80
N SER A 41 11.88 -13.08 -32.55
CA SER A 41 12.90 -12.82 -33.58
C SER A 41 14.29 -12.68 -32.97
N LEU A 42 14.36 -12.12 -31.75
CA LEU A 42 15.58 -12.06 -30.93
C LEU A 42 15.92 -13.41 -30.25
N GLY A 43 15.14 -14.48 -30.49
CA GLY A 43 15.39 -15.82 -29.95
C GLY A 43 15.00 -16.01 -28.49
N ILE A 44 14.18 -15.10 -27.94
CA ILE A 44 13.79 -15.10 -26.53
C ILE A 44 12.55 -15.96 -26.31
N ASN A 45 12.59 -16.78 -25.25
CA ASN A 45 11.43 -17.56 -24.84
C ASN A 45 10.39 -16.65 -24.18
N THR A 46 9.21 -16.53 -24.81
CA THR A 46 8.09 -15.74 -24.29
C THR A 46 7.06 -16.59 -23.56
N ASN A 47 7.28 -17.90 -23.41
CA ASN A 47 6.46 -18.77 -22.56
C ASN A 47 6.98 -18.68 -21.13
N LEU A 48 6.24 -17.98 -20.28
CA LEU A 48 6.59 -17.78 -18.88
C LEU A 48 6.01 -18.89 -17.99
N ASP A 49 6.75 -19.23 -16.93
CA ASP A 49 6.25 -20.07 -15.84
C ASP A 49 5.10 -19.36 -15.09
N PRO A 50 4.29 -20.09 -14.29
CA PRO A 50 3.33 -19.48 -13.38
C PRO A 50 3.99 -18.42 -12.48
N ARG A 51 3.24 -17.35 -12.18
CA ARG A 51 3.71 -16.31 -11.27
C ARG A 51 4.05 -16.94 -9.91
N LYS A 52 5.08 -16.40 -9.26
CA LYS A 52 5.47 -16.79 -7.90
C LYS A 52 5.30 -15.62 -6.94
N ASP A 53 4.89 -15.92 -5.72
CA ASP A 53 4.86 -14.96 -4.62
C ASP A 53 6.31 -14.62 -4.16
N PRO A 54 6.50 -13.60 -3.29
CA PRO A 54 7.80 -13.28 -2.69
C PRO A 54 8.49 -14.44 -1.94
N ASN A 55 7.75 -15.47 -1.52
CA ASN A 55 8.28 -16.68 -0.88
C ASN A 55 8.69 -17.76 -1.89
N GLY A 56 8.47 -17.54 -3.19
CA GLY A 56 8.78 -18.47 -4.28
C GLY A 56 7.70 -19.52 -4.55
N ASN A 57 6.54 -19.44 -3.91
CA ASN A 57 5.41 -20.34 -4.14
C ASN A 57 4.63 -19.93 -5.39
N PRO A 58 4.11 -20.88 -6.19
CA PRO A 58 3.28 -20.55 -7.32
C PRO A 58 1.97 -19.89 -6.86
N VAL A 59 1.63 -18.76 -7.48
CA VAL A 59 0.36 -18.07 -7.30
C VAL A 59 -0.71 -18.83 -8.10
N PRO A 60 -1.89 -19.14 -7.51
CA PRO A 60 -2.97 -19.81 -8.22
C PRO A 60 -3.44 -19.02 -9.46
N GLU A 61 -3.83 -19.72 -10.53
CA GLU A 61 -4.36 -19.07 -11.75
C GLU A 61 -5.68 -18.32 -11.51
N THR A 62 -6.42 -18.68 -10.46
CA THR A 62 -7.64 -17.99 -10.04
C THR A 62 -7.37 -16.74 -9.20
N ALA A 63 -6.15 -16.57 -8.70
CA ALA A 63 -5.79 -15.42 -7.89
C ALA A 63 -5.64 -14.18 -8.78
N ASN A 64 -6.00 -13.03 -8.22
CA ASN A 64 -5.94 -11.75 -8.90
C ASN A 64 -5.33 -10.69 -7.96
N PRO A 65 -4.73 -9.61 -8.48
CA PRO A 65 -4.02 -8.64 -7.67
C PRO A 65 -4.86 -7.93 -6.60
N LEU A 66 -6.19 -7.90 -6.74
CA LEU A 66 -7.09 -7.28 -5.76
C LEU A 66 -7.66 -8.28 -4.74
N GLY A 67 -7.22 -9.54 -4.82
CA GLY A 67 -7.48 -10.59 -3.83
C GLY A 67 -8.85 -11.23 -3.85
N LYS A 68 -9.90 -10.43 -3.98
CA LYS A 68 -11.29 -10.87 -4.06
C LYS A 68 -11.78 -10.88 -5.50
N LYS A 69 -12.84 -11.64 -5.78
CA LYS A 69 -13.54 -11.54 -7.07
C LYS A 69 -14.24 -10.20 -7.20
N ILE A 70 -14.84 -9.70 -6.12
CA ILE A 70 -15.41 -8.36 -6.02
C ILE A 70 -14.52 -7.54 -5.08
N SER A 71 -13.94 -6.46 -5.58
CA SER A 71 -12.98 -5.63 -4.85
C SER A 71 -13.44 -4.18 -4.80
N ARG A 72 -13.45 -3.62 -3.60
CA ARG A 72 -13.72 -2.20 -3.34
C ARG A 72 -12.40 -1.44 -3.38
N LEU A 73 -12.34 -0.39 -4.19
CA LEU A 73 -11.09 0.37 -4.38
C LEU A 73 -10.99 1.57 -3.43
N SER A 74 -12.06 2.34 -3.35
CA SER A 74 -12.22 3.42 -2.39
C SER A 74 -13.61 3.27 -1.82
N THR A 75 -13.72 3.18 -0.51
CA THR A 75 -15.01 3.12 0.17
C THR A 75 -15.44 4.54 0.48
N TYR A 76 -16.50 4.98 -0.21
CA TYR A 76 -17.34 6.02 0.35
C TYR A 76 -18.23 5.35 1.38
N SER A 77 -18.32 5.99 2.54
CA SER A 77 -19.07 5.45 3.65
C SER A 77 -20.27 6.32 3.91
N GLU A 78 -21.40 5.70 4.18
CA GLU A 78 -22.49 6.33 4.89
C GLU A 78 -22.28 6.15 6.38
N PHE A 79 -22.87 7.06 7.16
CA PHE A 79 -22.94 6.89 8.60
C PHE A 79 -24.35 6.50 9.03
N PHE A 80 -24.43 5.40 9.78
CA PHE A 80 -25.61 4.97 10.51
C PHE A 80 -25.63 5.65 11.88
N THR A 81 -26.83 6.07 12.30
CA THR A 81 -27.10 6.54 13.66
C THR A 81 -28.35 5.84 14.18
N ALA A 82 -28.35 5.46 15.46
CA ALA A 82 -29.55 4.99 16.15
C ALA A 82 -29.53 5.40 17.62
N GLY A 83 -30.70 5.48 18.25
CA GLY A 83 -30.86 5.81 19.67
C GLY A 83 -30.60 7.28 20.01
N PHE A 84 -30.66 8.19 19.04
CA PHE A 84 -30.39 9.63 19.25
C PHE A 84 -31.60 10.51 18.83
N PRO A 85 -32.62 10.66 19.70
CA PRO A 85 -33.80 11.48 19.40
C PRO A 85 -33.44 12.98 19.35
N GLY A 86 -33.62 13.62 18.19
CA GLY A 86 -33.39 15.06 17.97
C GLY A 86 -34.68 15.86 17.76
N ILE A 87 -34.60 17.21 17.79
CA ILE A 87 -35.75 18.10 17.55
C ILE A 87 -36.21 17.96 16.09
N GLY A 88 -37.40 17.37 15.88
CA GLY A 88 -37.99 17.17 14.55
C GLY A 88 -37.44 15.97 13.76
N GLY A 89 -36.58 15.14 14.36
CA GLY A 89 -35.90 14.02 13.71
C GLY A 89 -36.39 12.63 14.15
N LYS A 90 -35.86 11.60 13.51
CA LYS A 90 -36.15 10.18 13.78
C LYS A 90 -35.05 9.57 14.64
N ASP A 91 -35.38 8.53 15.40
CA ASP A 91 -34.48 7.89 16.39
C ASP A 91 -33.36 7.04 15.77
N TYR A 92 -33.35 6.88 14.44
CA TYR A 92 -32.29 6.25 13.67
C TYR A 92 -32.29 6.78 12.22
N GLY A 93 -31.22 6.51 11.48
CA GLY A 93 -31.11 6.79 10.05
C GLY A 93 -29.74 6.44 9.50
N ILE A 94 -29.70 6.21 8.18
CA ILE A 94 -28.48 6.14 7.39
C ILE A 94 -28.44 7.39 6.52
N SER A 95 -27.30 8.06 6.50
CA SER A 95 -27.13 9.31 5.76
C SER A 95 -25.85 9.27 4.93
N ASP A 96 -25.98 9.74 3.70
CA ASP A 96 -24.91 9.92 2.71
C ASP A 96 -24.41 11.38 2.69
N ASN A 97 -24.92 12.21 3.61
CA ASN A 97 -24.39 13.55 3.80
C ASN A 97 -24.61 14.06 5.22
N PHE A 98 -23.83 15.08 5.56
CA PHE A 98 -23.89 15.72 6.87
C PHE A 98 -25.06 16.70 7.05
N ALA A 99 -25.77 17.04 5.98
CA ALA A 99 -26.92 17.96 6.02
C ALA A 99 -28.22 17.26 6.47
N TYR A 100 -28.25 15.92 6.50
CA TYR A 100 -29.43 15.09 6.81
C TYR A 100 -30.67 15.39 5.95
N ASP A 101 -30.49 16.07 4.82
CA ASP A 101 -31.56 16.41 3.88
C ASP A 101 -31.84 15.26 2.89
N THR A 102 -30.85 14.38 2.67
CA THR A 102 -30.96 13.16 1.84
C THR A 102 -30.57 11.90 2.62
N ASN A 103 -31.22 11.65 3.75
CA ASN A 103 -31.10 10.36 4.42
C ASN A 103 -31.58 9.23 3.49
N LEU A 104 -30.73 8.22 3.28
CA LEU A 104 -31.05 7.03 2.49
C LEU A 104 -32.16 6.20 3.16
N ILE A 105 -32.10 6.10 4.49
CA ILE A 105 -33.18 5.53 5.30
C ILE A 105 -33.75 6.60 6.20
N THR A 106 -35.06 6.75 6.12
CA THR A 106 -35.80 7.48 7.17
C THR A 106 -37.04 6.75 7.66
N ASN A 107 -37.59 5.72 7.03
CA ASN A 107 -38.89 5.18 7.43
C ASN A 107 -38.86 3.65 7.56
N TYR A 108 -38.56 3.16 8.75
CA TYR A 108 -38.91 1.82 9.20
C TYR A 108 -40.34 1.85 9.78
N PRO A 109 -41.29 1.14 9.16
CA PRO A 109 -42.67 1.07 9.64
C PRO A 109 -42.87 0.09 10.81
N GLY A 110 -41.82 -0.64 11.24
CA GLY A 110 -41.88 -1.61 12.32
C GLY A 110 -41.64 -1.01 13.71
N ASP A 111 -41.53 -1.89 14.72
CA ASP A 111 -41.29 -1.48 16.10
C ASP A 111 -39.92 -0.80 16.24
N THR A 112 -39.88 0.37 16.86
CA THR A 112 -38.65 1.13 17.13
C THR A 112 -38.23 1.06 18.60
N SER A 113 -38.83 0.18 19.40
CA SER A 113 -38.47 0.00 20.82
C SER A 113 -36.99 -0.35 21.03
N TRP A 114 -36.37 -1.04 20.06
CA TRP A 114 -34.94 -1.39 20.03
C TRP A 114 -34.01 -0.16 19.99
N THR A 115 -34.51 1.03 19.60
CA THR A 115 -33.69 2.26 19.65
C THR A 115 -33.39 2.68 21.10
N LYS A 116 -34.10 2.11 22.09
CA LYS A 116 -34.00 2.46 23.51
C LYS A 116 -33.28 1.44 24.38
N ILE A 117 -32.79 0.33 23.82
CA ILE A 117 -32.03 -0.70 24.56
C ILE A 117 -30.53 -0.60 24.24
N PRO A 118 -29.63 -1.11 25.12
CA PRO A 118 -28.20 -1.15 24.85
C PRO A 118 -27.90 -1.87 23.53
N LYS A 119 -26.98 -1.30 22.75
CA LYS A 119 -26.61 -1.79 21.43
C LYS A 119 -25.21 -1.38 21.00
N LYS A 120 -24.66 -2.15 20.07
CA LYS A 120 -23.45 -1.86 19.28
C LYS A 120 -23.76 -2.13 17.82
N ALA A 121 -23.00 -1.52 16.92
CA ALA A 121 -23.17 -1.74 15.50
C ALA A 121 -21.82 -1.76 14.79
N THR A 122 -21.73 -2.59 13.75
CA THR A 122 -20.66 -2.61 12.76
C THR A 122 -21.30 -2.72 11.38
N SER A 123 -20.48 -2.75 10.34
CA SER A 123 -20.90 -2.97 8.95
C SER A 123 -20.10 -4.13 8.34
N ALA A 124 -20.71 -4.94 7.50
CA ALA A 124 -20.08 -6.13 6.93
C ALA A 124 -20.72 -6.51 5.60
N ASP A 125 -19.97 -7.06 4.66
CA ASP A 125 -20.47 -7.63 3.41
C ASP A 125 -20.89 -9.10 3.64
N ILE A 126 -22.08 -9.33 4.17
CA ILE A 126 -22.51 -10.69 4.55
C ILE A 126 -23.20 -11.44 3.41
N ASP A 127 -23.48 -10.77 2.29
CA ASP A 127 -24.07 -11.42 1.11
C ASP A 127 -23.19 -11.37 -0.16
N ALA A 128 -21.95 -10.89 0.00
CA ALA A 128 -20.89 -10.83 -1.01
C ALA A 128 -21.30 -10.05 -2.27
N ASP A 129 -22.18 -9.05 -2.14
CA ASP A 129 -22.61 -8.21 -3.26
C ASP A 129 -21.74 -6.95 -3.45
N GLY A 130 -20.78 -6.72 -2.56
CA GLY A 130 -19.85 -5.59 -2.60
C GLY A 130 -20.32 -4.38 -1.80
N TYR A 131 -21.48 -4.44 -1.15
CA TYR A 131 -21.98 -3.42 -0.22
C TYR A 131 -22.05 -3.96 1.20
N ASP A 132 -22.05 -3.05 2.16
CA ASP A 132 -22.17 -3.42 3.57
C ASP A 132 -23.63 -3.47 4.02
N GLU A 133 -23.94 -4.51 4.78
CA GLU A 133 -25.05 -4.54 5.70
C GLU A 133 -24.69 -3.83 7.00
N ILE A 134 -25.66 -3.21 7.67
CA ILE A 134 -25.48 -2.74 9.05
C ILE A 134 -25.87 -3.86 10.01
N LEU A 135 -24.90 -4.34 10.77
CA LEU A 135 -25.06 -5.39 11.79
C LEU A 135 -25.20 -4.72 13.16
N MET A 136 -26.41 -4.78 13.73
CA MET A 136 -26.71 -4.15 15.02
C MET A 136 -26.96 -5.21 16.10
N LEU A 137 -26.08 -5.27 17.08
CA LEU A 137 -26.18 -6.15 18.22
C LEU A 137 -27.08 -5.50 19.30
N LEU A 138 -28.13 -6.21 19.70
CA LEU A 138 -29.18 -5.75 20.61
C LEU A 138 -29.17 -6.56 21.92
N PHE A 139 -29.14 -5.86 23.04
CA PHE A 139 -29.12 -6.48 24.38
C PHE A 139 -30.52 -6.40 25.01
N TYR A 140 -31.26 -7.51 24.97
CA TYR A 140 -32.68 -7.57 25.35
C TYR A 140 -32.89 -8.03 26.81
N LYS A 141 -34.06 -7.62 27.35
CA LYS A 141 -34.62 -7.95 28.69
C LYS A 141 -34.80 -9.44 28.97
N ASP A 142 -34.83 -10.31 27.95
CA ASP A 142 -35.13 -11.74 28.08
C ASP A 142 -33.86 -12.61 28.21
N ASN A 143 -32.80 -12.07 28.77
CA ASN A 143 -31.50 -12.71 28.89
C ASN A 143 -30.89 -13.16 27.54
N LYS A 144 -30.98 -12.30 26.52
CA LYS A 144 -30.52 -12.58 25.16
C LYS A 144 -29.74 -11.43 24.55
N ILE A 145 -28.75 -11.77 23.76
CA ILE A 145 -28.09 -10.88 22.80
C ILE A 145 -28.52 -11.34 21.42
N SER A 146 -29.18 -10.46 20.68
CA SER A 146 -29.73 -10.75 19.36
C SER A 146 -29.12 -9.81 18.32
N LEU A 147 -28.98 -10.29 17.10
CA LEU A 147 -28.50 -9.50 15.98
C LEU A 147 -29.67 -9.05 15.11
N GLN A 148 -29.71 -7.76 14.81
CA GLN A 148 -30.59 -7.14 13.83
C GLN A 148 -29.74 -6.72 12.64
N VAL A 149 -30.02 -7.31 11.48
CA VAL A 149 -29.37 -6.93 10.21
C VAL A 149 -30.27 -5.93 9.48
N ILE A 150 -29.66 -4.88 8.94
CA ILE A 150 -30.28 -3.93 8.01
C ILE A 150 -29.54 -4.11 6.68
N ASP A 151 -30.26 -4.58 5.66
CA ASP A 151 -29.68 -4.77 4.33
C ASP A 151 -29.20 -3.44 3.71
N ASP A 152 -28.40 -3.51 2.65
CA ASP A 152 -27.95 -2.37 1.86
C ASP A 152 -29.06 -1.68 1.02
N LYS A 153 -28.67 -0.69 0.21
CA LYS A 153 -29.56 0.00 -0.74
C LYS A 153 -30.09 -0.92 -1.83
N SER A 154 -29.32 -1.92 -2.29
CA SER A 154 -29.76 -2.85 -3.34
C SER A 154 -30.98 -3.67 -2.90
N LYS A 155 -31.04 -4.04 -1.61
CA LYS A 155 -32.20 -4.72 -0.98
C LYS A 155 -33.20 -3.75 -0.35
N LYS A 156 -33.04 -2.44 -0.58
CA LYS A 156 -33.90 -1.35 -0.09
C LYS A 156 -33.93 -1.22 1.43
N PHE A 157 -32.80 -1.49 2.07
CA PHE A 157 -32.65 -1.37 3.52
C PHE A 157 -33.66 -2.18 4.32
N LYS A 158 -33.88 -3.41 3.88
CA LYS A 158 -34.82 -4.31 4.54
C LYS A 158 -34.24 -4.73 5.88
N PHE A 159 -35.07 -4.66 6.91
CA PHE A 159 -34.73 -5.16 8.24
C PHE A 159 -35.03 -6.66 8.28
N ALA A 160 -34.04 -7.47 8.63
CA ALA A 160 -34.25 -8.87 8.98
C ALA A 160 -35.05 -8.99 10.30
N ASP A 161 -35.63 -10.16 10.60
CA ASP A 161 -36.11 -10.39 11.96
C ASP A 161 -34.89 -10.59 12.89
N PRO A 162 -34.86 -10.01 14.11
CA PRO A 162 -33.77 -10.23 15.05
C PRO A 162 -33.52 -11.73 15.32
N VAL A 163 -32.26 -12.14 15.27
CA VAL A 163 -31.83 -13.52 15.54
C VAL A 163 -31.08 -13.58 16.86
N ASP A 164 -31.53 -14.44 17.78
CA ASP A 164 -30.84 -14.65 19.06
C ASP A 164 -29.50 -15.37 18.85
N LEU A 165 -28.40 -14.68 19.15
CA LEU A 165 -27.05 -15.23 19.05
C LEU A 165 -26.59 -15.88 20.35
N ILE A 166 -26.74 -15.16 21.46
CA ILE A 166 -26.32 -15.60 22.79
C ILE A 166 -27.53 -15.60 23.72
N THR A 167 -27.78 -16.72 24.39
CA THR A 167 -28.91 -16.91 25.30
C THR A 167 -28.46 -17.25 26.72
N GLY A 168 -29.24 -16.89 27.72
CA GLY A 168 -28.96 -17.22 29.12
C GLY A 168 -27.90 -16.31 29.75
N ILE A 169 -27.83 -15.06 29.29
CA ILE A 169 -27.02 -14.03 29.92
C ILE A 169 -27.54 -13.75 31.34
N THR A 170 -26.66 -13.32 32.24
CA THR A 170 -26.96 -13.22 33.68
C THR A 170 -27.35 -11.81 34.13
N VAL A 171 -27.26 -10.82 33.23
CA VAL A 171 -27.53 -9.40 33.51
C VAL A 171 -28.78 -8.95 32.76
N ASP A 172 -29.83 -8.51 33.48
CA ASP A 172 -31.05 -7.93 32.88
C ASP A 172 -30.89 -6.40 32.76
N PRO A 173 -30.78 -5.84 31.55
CA PRO A 173 -30.60 -4.40 31.32
C PRO A 173 -31.81 -3.53 31.69
N SER A 174 -32.91 -4.16 32.12
CA SER A 174 -34.19 -3.52 32.38
C SER A 174 -34.75 -3.80 33.78
N ASP A 175 -33.94 -4.39 34.66
CA ASP A 175 -34.29 -4.55 36.07
C ASP A 175 -34.30 -3.18 36.76
N SER A 176 -35.51 -2.71 37.07
CA SER A 176 -35.79 -1.44 37.77
C SER A 176 -35.08 -1.29 39.13
N SER A 177 -34.63 -2.37 39.75
CA SER A 177 -33.87 -2.32 41.01
C SER A 177 -32.48 -1.72 40.84
N TYR A 178 -31.95 -1.72 39.61
CA TYR A 178 -30.68 -1.10 39.21
C TYR A 178 -30.82 0.41 38.85
N HIS A 179 -31.98 1.03 39.12
CA HIS A 179 -32.28 2.41 38.72
C HIS A 179 -32.25 3.42 39.88
N ASP A 180 -32.01 2.99 41.12
CA ASP A 180 -32.21 3.84 42.31
C ASP A 180 -30.94 4.59 42.76
N ASP A 181 -29.75 4.26 42.24
CA ASP A 181 -28.56 5.11 42.30
C ASP A 181 -28.34 5.80 40.95
N GLY A 182 -29.13 6.86 40.73
CA GLY A 182 -29.13 7.70 39.53
C GLY A 182 -27.71 8.09 39.17
N ASP A 183 -27.22 7.67 38.01
CA ASP A 183 -25.79 7.48 37.89
C ASP A 183 -25.40 6.18 37.14
N PHE A 184 -25.11 5.13 37.93
CA PHE A 184 -24.06 4.11 37.71
C PHE A 184 -24.46 2.86 36.94
N GLU A 185 -25.63 2.33 37.20
CA GLU A 185 -25.94 0.94 36.86
C GLU A 185 -26.46 0.73 35.43
N GLN A 186 -26.94 1.80 34.77
CA GLN A 186 -27.31 1.77 33.35
C GLN A 186 -26.10 1.74 32.39
N ARG A 187 -24.86 1.84 32.90
CA ARG A 187 -23.68 2.32 32.16
C ARG A 187 -22.61 1.28 31.80
N ASN A 188 -22.62 0.10 32.43
CA ASN A 188 -21.64 -0.96 32.12
C ASN A 188 -21.93 -1.68 30.80
N TYR A 189 -23.17 -1.63 30.30
CA TYR A 189 -23.59 -2.42 29.14
C TYR A 189 -22.78 -2.16 27.86
N TYR A 190 -22.35 -0.92 27.60
CA TYR A 190 -21.48 -0.62 26.44
C TYR A 190 -20.10 -1.29 26.50
N TYR A 191 -19.67 -1.70 27.69
CA TYR A 191 -18.38 -2.32 27.90
C TYR A 191 -18.44 -3.86 27.97
N LEU A 192 -19.62 -4.43 28.26
CA LEU A 192 -19.84 -5.87 28.42
C LEU A 192 -19.79 -6.66 27.10
N PHE A 193 -20.00 -5.99 25.98
CA PHE A 193 -20.03 -6.60 24.66
C PHE A 193 -19.47 -5.66 23.60
N ASP A 194 -19.06 -6.27 22.52
CA ASP A 194 -18.46 -5.64 21.35
C ASP A 194 -18.89 -6.40 20.10
N ILE A 195 -18.88 -5.72 18.96
CA ILE A 195 -19.10 -6.34 17.65
C ILE A 195 -18.13 -5.74 16.65
N VAL A 196 -17.41 -6.61 15.94
CA VAL A 196 -16.54 -6.24 14.82
C VAL A 196 -16.71 -7.25 13.71
N SER A 197 -16.40 -6.85 12.49
CA SER A 197 -16.60 -7.64 11.28
C SER A 197 -15.36 -7.59 10.42
N GLY A 198 -15.23 -8.59 9.56
CA GLY A 198 -14.18 -8.71 8.58
C GLY A 198 -14.02 -10.16 8.15
N ASN A 199 -13.39 -10.33 7.00
CA ASN A 199 -13.15 -11.63 6.41
C ASN A 199 -12.07 -12.42 7.20
N LEU A 200 -12.45 -13.52 7.84
CA LEU A 200 -11.59 -14.33 8.72
C LEU A 200 -11.27 -15.71 8.14
N ASP A 201 -11.95 -16.14 7.08
CA ASP A 201 -11.73 -17.45 6.44
C ASP A 201 -11.35 -17.40 4.95
N ASP A 202 -11.08 -16.19 4.42
CA ASP A 202 -10.72 -15.88 3.04
C ASP A 202 -11.78 -16.22 1.98
N ASP A 203 -13.07 -16.23 2.34
CA ASP A 203 -14.15 -16.34 1.37
C ASP A 203 -14.57 -14.97 0.79
N GLU A 204 -15.71 -14.87 0.09
CA GLU A 204 -16.17 -13.57 -0.44
C GLU A 204 -16.99 -12.76 0.58
N ASN A 205 -17.55 -13.41 1.60
CA ASN A 205 -18.35 -12.80 2.64
C ASN A 205 -17.45 -12.31 3.79
N ASP A 206 -18.04 -11.53 4.69
CA ASP A 206 -17.40 -11.16 5.95
C ASP A 206 -18.03 -11.94 7.11
N GLU A 207 -17.18 -12.48 7.98
CA GLU A 207 -17.57 -12.96 9.29
C GLU A 207 -17.75 -11.78 10.27
N PHE A 208 -18.35 -12.07 11.41
CA PHE A 208 -18.38 -11.12 12.51
C PHE A 208 -18.12 -11.77 13.86
N ILE A 209 -17.45 -11.01 14.72
CA ILE A 209 -17.13 -11.36 16.08
C ILE A 209 -18.07 -10.63 17.02
N VAL A 210 -18.66 -11.38 17.94
CA VAL A 210 -19.36 -10.82 19.09
C VAL A 210 -18.59 -11.17 20.35
N THR A 211 -18.35 -10.20 21.22
CA THR A 211 -17.83 -10.46 22.56
C THR A 211 -18.94 -10.36 23.60
N TYR A 212 -18.86 -11.18 24.64
CA TYR A 212 -19.67 -11.02 25.84
C TYR A 212 -18.86 -11.45 27.06
N HIS A 213 -18.67 -10.51 28.00
CA HIS A 213 -17.73 -10.63 29.12
C HIS A 213 -16.32 -11.02 28.66
N ASN A 214 -15.92 -12.26 28.92
CA ASN A 214 -14.60 -12.80 28.58
C ASN A 214 -14.61 -13.80 27.43
N THR A 215 -15.72 -13.90 26.70
CA THR A 215 -15.86 -14.87 25.62
C THR A 215 -15.97 -14.16 24.28
N ILE A 216 -15.14 -14.60 23.33
CA ILE A 216 -15.20 -14.24 21.92
C ILE A 216 -16.05 -15.29 21.20
N TYR A 217 -17.00 -14.87 20.38
CA TYR A 217 -17.83 -15.72 19.52
C TYR A 217 -17.62 -15.28 18.07
N ILE A 218 -17.31 -16.22 17.17
CA ILE A 218 -17.18 -15.98 15.74
C ILE A 218 -18.40 -16.57 15.06
N TYR A 219 -19.11 -15.73 14.31
CA TYR A 219 -20.26 -16.11 13.50
C TYR A 219 -19.93 -15.96 12.02
N ASP A 220 -20.49 -16.87 11.24
CA ASP A 220 -20.48 -16.87 9.78
C ASP A 220 -21.49 -15.86 9.23
N HIS A 221 -21.40 -15.54 7.95
CA HIS A 221 -22.31 -14.66 7.21
C HIS A 221 -23.78 -15.14 7.29
N ASP A 222 -24.01 -16.45 7.40
CA ASP A 222 -25.34 -17.06 7.59
C ASP A 222 -25.85 -17.03 9.04
N LEU A 223 -25.13 -16.33 9.93
CA LEU A 223 -25.37 -16.18 11.37
C LEU A 223 -25.13 -17.46 12.19
N SER A 224 -24.55 -18.50 11.60
CA SER A 224 -24.18 -19.70 12.33
C SER A 224 -22.91 -19.48 13.17
N LEU A 225 -22.85 -20.06 14.37
CA LEU A 225 -21.68 -19.97 15.22
C LEU A 225 -20.56 -20.88 14.69
N ILE A 226 -19.46 -20.31 14.22
CA ILE A 226 -18.27 -21.04 13.78
C ILE A 226 -17.51 -21.57 15.00
N ASN A 227 -17.16 -20.66 15.93
CA ASN A 227 -16.36 -21.01 17.09
C ASN A 227 -16.52 -20.01 18.25
N LYS A 228 -16.06 -20.39 19.44
CA LYS A 228 -15.97 -19.49 20.58
C LYS A 228 -14.77 -19.78 21.48
N LYS A 229 -14.22 -18.73 22.08
CA LYS A 229 -13.08 -18.78 22.98
C LYS A 229 -13.36 -18.00 24.26
N LYS A 230 -13.32 -18.68 25.39
CA LYS A 230 -13.32 -18.04 26.71
C LYS A 230 -11.89 -17.71 27.14
N LEU A 231 -11.67 -16.48 27.58
CA LEU A 231 -10.40 -15.98 28.13
C LEU A 231 -10.50 -15.90 29.66
N THR A 232 -9.49 -16.40 30.38
CA THR A 232 -9.44 -16.29 31.85
C THR A 232 -8.03 -15.93 32.31
N PRO A 233 -7.53 -14.72 31.98
CA PRO A 233 -6.14 -14.35 32.28
C PRO A 233 -5.87 -13.89 33.71
N PHE A 234 -6.91 -13.66 34.51
CA PHE A 234 -6.80 -13.17 35.88
C PHE A 234 -7.48 -14.16 36.84
N ASP A 235 -6.85 -14.37 38.00
CA ASP A 235 -7.45 -15.09 39.12
C ASP A 235 -8.31 -14.10 39.93
N VAL A 236 -9.63 -14.26 39.92
CA VAL A 236 -10.57 -13.39 40.66
C VAL A 236 -10.74 -13.89 42.10
N TYR A 237 -10.61 -13.00 43.09
CA TYR A 237 -10.76 -13.32 44.52
C TYR A 237 -11.97 -12.59 45.14
N GLY A 238 -12.96 -13.32 45.65
CA GLY A 238 -14.09 -12.74 46.41
C GLY A 238 -15.46 -13.37 46.13
N SER A 239 -16.50 -12.89 46.81
CA SER A 239 -17.93 -13.24 46.60
C SER A 239 -18.72 -12.19 45.82
N TRP A 240 -18.02 -11.25 45.17
CA TRP A 240 -18.60 -10.23 44.30
C TRP A 240 -18.71 -10.77 42.87
N ASP A 241 -19.71 -10.31 42.11
CA ASP A 241 -20.08 -10.91 40.83
C ASP A 241 -18.94 -10.80 39.82
N GLU A 242 -18.32 -11.94 39.50
CA GLU A 242 -17.22 -12.09 38.55
C GLU A 242 -17.52 -11.54 37.16
N ASN A 243 -18.79 -11.25 36.86
CA ASN A 243 -19.27 -10.81 35.55
C ASN A 243 -19.32 -9.29 35.39
N GLU A 244 -19.39 -8.47 36.44
CA GLU A 244 -19.84 -7.07 36.27
C GLU A 244 -18.76 -6.07 35.75
N GLU A 245 -17.49 -6.47 35.64
CA GLU A 245 -16.37 -5.52 35.38
C GLU A 245 -15.25 -6.11 34.49
N GLN A 246 -15.62 -6.97 33.53
CA GLN A 246 -14.71 -7.52 32.50
C GLN A 246 -14.87 -6.77 31.19
N PHE A 247 -13.75 -6.38 30.58
CA PHE A 247 -13.73 -5.64 29.32
C PHE A 247 -12.97 -6.43 28.28
N LEU A 248 -13.67 -6.85 27.23
CA LEU A 248 -13.09 -7.54 26.08
C LEU A 248 -13.37 -6.70 24.84
N ARG A 249 -12.30 -6.30 24.16
CA ARG A 249 -12.31 -5.53 22.92
C ARG A 249 -11.59 -6.28 21.84
N VAL A 250 -12.06 -6.15 20.60
CA VAL A 250 -11.49 -6.88 19.47
C VAL A 250 -11.34 -5.92 18.29
N ALA A 251 -10.28 -6.10 17.52
CA ALA A 251 -10.13 -5.55 16.19
C ALA A 251 -9.76 -6.68 15.21
N ILE A 252 -10.10 -6.50 13.94
CA ILE A 252 -9.80 -7.44 12.85
C ILE A 252 -9.00 -6.68 11.78
N GLY A 253 -7.91 -7.28 11.30
CA GLY A 253 -7.12 -6.72 10.20
C GLY A 253 -5.84 -7.51 9.94
N ASP A 254 -5.28 -7.35 8.74
CA ASP A 254 -4.00 -7.93 8.32
C ASP A 254 -2.82 -7.21 9.00
N VAL A 255 -2.48 -7.64 10.21
CA VAL A 255 -1.45 -7.00 11.04
C VAL A 255 -0.07 -7.63 10.87
N ASN A 256 0.01 -8.79 10.22
CA ASN A 256 1.28 -9.43 9.84
C ASN A 256 1.66 -9.26 8.36
N ASN A 257 0.81 -8.60 7.57
CA ASN A 257 1.00 -8.30 6.14
C ASN A 257 1.10 -9.58 5.28
N ASP A 258 0.30 -10.59 5.61
CA ASP A 258 0.21 -11.86 4.87
C ASP A 258 -1.07 -11.99 4.01
N GLY A 259 -1.84 -10.91 3.90
CA GLY A 259 -3.03 -10.80 3.07
C GLY A 259 -4.27 -11.40 3.69
N LYS A 260 -4.21 -11.85 4.95
CA LYS A 260 -5.33 -12.41 5.72
C LYS A 260 -5.52 -11.60 6.99
N ASN A 261 -6.74 -11.56 7.50
CA ASN A 261 -6.98 -10.82 8.73
C ASN A 261 -6.68 -11.66 9.97
N GLU A 262 -6.02 -11.04 10.95
CA GLU A 262 -5.92 -11.57 12.31
C GLU A 262 -6.99 -10.97 13.23
N ILE A 263 -7.28 -11.70 14.30
CA ILE A 263 -8.09 -11.24 15.43
C ILE A 263 -7.15 -10.70 16.51
N VAL A 264 -7.22 -9.40 16.80
CA VAL A 264 -6.51 -8.77 17.91
C VAL A 264 -7.49 -8.50 19.04
N ALA A 265 -7.39 -9.27 20.13
CA ALA A 265 -8.24 -9.14 21.30
C ALA A 265 -7.49 -8.53 22.49
N VAL A 266 -8.15 -7.64 23.21
CA VAL A 266 -7.67 -7.03 24.46
C VAL A 266 -8.63 -7.34 25.58
N TYR A 267 -8.09 -7.89 26.67
CA TYR A 267 -8.85 -8.23 27.86
C TYR A 267 -8.34 -7.45 29.07
N SER A 268 -9.24 -6.72 29.71
CA SER A 268 -9.01 -5.90 30.90
C SER A 268 -10.04 -6.19 31.98
N ILE A 269 -9.73 -5.78 33.22
CA ILE A 269 -10.60 -5.91 34.38
C ILE A 269 -10.42 -4.68 35.27
N ASP A 270 -11.47 -4.26 35.97
CA ASP A 270 -11.37 -3.15 36.92
C ASP A 270 -10.48 -3.53 38.13
N LYS A 271 -9.61 -2.58 38.51
CA LYS A 271 -8.64 -2.68 39.59
C LYS A 271 -9.28 -2.79 40.98
N ALA A 272 -10.53 -2.39 41.14
CA ALA A 272 -11.24 -2.51 42.43
C ALA A 272 -11.37 -3.98 42.92
N ASN A 273 -11.19 -4.97 42.03
CA ASN A 273 -11.55 -6.38 42.29
C ASN A 273 -10.36 -7.35 42.35
N ILE A 274 -9.11 -6.88 42.37
CA ILE A 274 -7.93 -7.77 42.38
C ILE A 274 -6.88 -7.31 43.39
N ASP A 275 -6.37 -8.25 44.20
CA ASP A 275 -5.29 -8.04 45.17
C ASP A 275 -3.90 -7.81 44.51
N SER A 276 -3.80 -7.99 43.18
CA SER A 276 -2.59 -7.80 42.37
C SER A 276 -2.71 -6.58 41.47
N ASP A 277 -1.59 -6.08 40.97
CA ASP A 277 -1.50 -4.91 40.07
C ASP A 277 -1.98 -5.32 38.66
N PRO A 278 -3.27 -5.12 38.27
CA PRO A 278 -3.78 -5.74 37.06
C PRO A 278 -3.12 -5.11 35.82
N VAL A 279 -2.87 -5.88 34.77
CA VAL A 279 -2.35 -5.35 33.51
C VAL A 279 -3.20 -5.92 32.40
N ALA A 280 -3.72 -5.05 31.53
CA ALA A 280 -4.48 -5.49 30.36
C ALA A 280 -3.62 -6.45 29.53
N LYS A 281 -4.25 -7.50 29.01
CA LYS A 281 -3.59 -8.51 28.17
C LYS A 281 -4.10 -8.46 26.75
N TYR A 282 -3.21 -8.67 25.80
CA TYR A 282 -3.56 -8.80 24.39
C TYR A 282 -3.36 -10.23 23.89
N TYR A 283 -4.11 -10.58 22.86
CA TYR A 283 -4.05 -11.85 22.14
C TYR A 283 -4.18 -11.58 20.64
N ILE A 284 -3.38 -12.25 19.83
CA ILE A 284 -3.43 -12.20 18.37
C ILE A 284 -3.63 -13.62 17.85
N TYR A 285 -4.68 -13.82 17.06
CA TYR A 285 -5.05 -15.10 16.45
C TYR A 285 -5.17 -15.00 14.94
N LYS A 286 -4.80 -16.07 14.24
CA LYS A 286 -4.71 -16.11 12.76
C LYS A 286 -6.01 -16.48 12.04
N ASP A 287 -6.95 -17.12 12.72
CA ASP A 287 -8.05 -17.81 12.04
C ASP A 287 -9.28 -17.98 12.93
N THR A 288 -10.36 -18.46 12.32
CA THR A 288 -11.62 -18.81 12.97
C THR A 288 -11.49 -19.95 14.01
N VAL A 289 -10.36 -20.65 14.05
CA VAL A 289 -10.07 -21.68 15.07
C VAL A 289 -9.24 -21.17 16.25
N PHE A 290 -8.95 -19.87 16.30
CA PHE A 290 -8.13 -19.21 17.32
C PHE A 290 -6.71 -19.76 17.42
N THR A 291 -6.05 -20.03 16.29
CA THR A 291 -4.61 -20.37 16.25
C THR A 291 -3.79 -19.19 16.78
N PRO A 292 -3.02 -19.35 17.89
CA PRO A 292 -2.32 -18.24 18.52
C PRO A 292 -1.08 -17.82 17.72
N GLU A 293 -0.95 -16.52 17.46
CA GLU A 293 0.28 -15.92 16.92
C GLU A 293 1.10 -15.22 18.02
N LYS A 294 0.44 -14.45 18.88
CA LYS A 294 1.10 -13.70 19.96
C LYS A 294 0.13 -13.44 21.11
N ASP A 295 0.65 -13.40 22.33
CA ASP A 295 -0.05 -12.84 23.48
C ASP A 295 0.93 -12.16 24.44
N GLY A 296 0.40 -11.37 25.37
CA GLY A 296 1.21 -10.75 26.41
C GLY A 296 0.50 -9.69 27.22
N GLU A 297 1.25 -9.06 28.12
CA GLU A 297 0.81 -7.88 28.86
C GLU A 297 1.03 -6.61 28.03
N ILE A 298 0.10 -5.66 28.11
CA ILE A 298 0.20 -4.36 27.44
C ILE A 298 1.11 -3.45 28.28
N ARG A 299 2.42 -3.61 28.09
CA ARG A 299 3.46 -2.88 28.81
C ARG A 299 4.66 -2.56 27.93
N TYR A 300 5.22 -1.36 28.13
CA TYR A 300 6.42 -0.94 27.43
C TYR A 300 7.68 -1.51 28.09
N ASN A 301 8.51 -2.26 27.34
CA ASN A 301 9.85 -2.72 27.75
C ASN A 301 9.93 -3.29 29.19
N ASN A 302 8.87 -3.95 29.66
CA ASN A 302 8.74 -4.46 31.03
C ASN A 302 8.82 -3.39 32.15
N ASP A 303 8.52 -2.13 31.83
CA ASP A 303 8.47 -1.03 32.79
C ASP A 303 7.07 -0.97 33.45
N ASP A 304 7.03 -1.07 34.78
CA ASP A 304 5.79 -1.00 35.56
C ASP A 304 5.13 0.38 35.53
N LEU A 305 5.86 1.44 35.19
CA LEU A 305 5.32 2.79 35.08
C LEU A 305 4.66 3.06 33.71
N ASN A 306 4.89 2.20 32.73
CA ASN A 306 4.44 2.37 31.35
C ASN A 306 3.62 1.15 30.89
N LYS A 307 2.54 0.86 31.62
CA LYS A 307 1.59 -0.23 31.33
C LYS A 307 0.16 0.26 31.34
N LEU A 308 -0.71 -0.45 30.63
CA LEU A 308 -2.15 -0.16 30.59
C LEU A 308 -2.93 -1.10 31.51
N PHE A 309 -3.78 -0.54 32.36
CA PHE A 309 -4.71 -1.24 33.24
C PHE A 309 -5.97 -1.67 32.51
N THR A 310 -6.54 -0.72 31.76
CA THR A 310 -7.62 -0.93 30.81
C THR A 310 -7.13 -0.46 29.45
N ALA A 311 -7.52 -1.17 28.40
CA ALA A 311 -7.16 -0.79 27.04
C ALA A 311 -8.28 -1.15 26.07
N ASN A 312 -8.47 -0.25 25.11
CA ASN A 312 -9.16 -0.53 23.86
C ASN A 312 -8.10 -0.73 22.76
N VAL A 313 -8.51 -1.24 21.59
CA VAL A 313 -7.62 -1.53 20.46
C VAL A 313 -8.16 -0.91 19.17
N ALA A 314 -7.26 -0.32 18.39
CA ALA A 314 -7.50 0.05 16.99
C ALA A 314 -6.32 -0.41 16.14
N LEU A 315 -6.57 -0.54 14.84
CA LEU A 315 -5.55 -0.82 13.83
C LEU A 315 -5.47 0.38 12.88
N GLY A 316 -4.27 0.71 12.40
CA GLY A 316 -4.08 1.81 11.45
C GLY A 316 -2.63 1.97 11.01
N ASP A 317 -2.44 2.59 9.84
CA ASP A 317 -1.13 2.90 9.26
C ASP A 317 -0.67 4.27 9.77
N ILE A 318 -0.07 4.30 10.96
CA ILE A 318 0.26 5.57 11.63
C ILE A 318 1.61 6.13 11.18
N ASP A 319 2.47 5.30 10.56
CA ASP A 319 3.77 5.71 10.05
C ASP A 319 3.82 5.93 8.52
N GLY A 320 2.74 5.57 7.81
CA GLY A 320 2.51 5.84 6.41
C GLY A 320 3.25 4.88 5.47
N ASP A 321 3.55 3.66 5.94
CA ASP A 321 4.26 2.64 5.15
C ASP A 321 3.35 1.64 4.43
N GLY A 322 2.03 1.81 4.57
CA GLY A 322 1.00 0.99 3.96
C GLY A 322 0.66 -0.28 4.75
N LYS A 323 1.14 -0.42 5.99
CA LYS A 323 0.91 -1.60 6.85
C LYS A 323 0.19 -1.19 8.12
N LEU A 324 -0.59 -2.11 8.68
CA LEU A 324 -1.31 -1.86 9.92
C LEU A 324 -0.39 -2.00 11.14
N GLU A 325 -0.35 -0.96 11.97
CA GLU A 325 0.07 -1.05 13.34
C GLU A 325 -1.09 -1.46 14.25
N ILE A 326 -0.75 -2.05 15.41
CA ILE A 326 -1.70 -2.33 16.48
C ILE A 326 -1.56 -1.26 17.56
N ILE A 327 -2.62 -0.49 17.80
CA ILE A 327 -2.64 0.60 18.77
C ILE A 327 -3.49 0.18 19.96
N PHE A 328 -2.85 0.08 21.14
CA PHE A 328 -3.54 -0.08 22.41
C PHE A 328 -3.59 1.26 23.14
N ALA A 329 -4.78 1.70 23.56
CA ALA A 329 -4.92 2.93 24.33
C ALA A 329 -5.90 2.77 25.49
N GLY A 330 -5.61 3.41 26.61
CA GLY A 330 -6.48 3.38 27.77
C GLY A 330 -5.80 3.91 29.03
N ARG A 331 -6.26 3.44 30.18
CA ARG A 331 -5.77 3.92 31.48
C ARG A 331 -4.37 3.40 31.75
N ALA A 332 -3.45 4.30 32.06
CA ALA A 332 -2.05 4.00 32.40
C ALA A 332 -1.81 3.95 33.92
N TYR A 333 -0.59 3.59 34.33
CA TYR A 333 -0.20 3.53 35.73
C TYR A 333 -0.16 4.91 36.41
N GLY A 334 -0.89 5.08 37.53
CA GLY A 334 -1.05 6.33 38.27
C GLY A 334 -2.51 6.80 38.38
N ASP A 335 -2.82 7.70 39.31
CA ASP A 335 -4.15 8.31 39.40
C ASP A 335 -4.35 9.27 38.20
N ASP A 336 -5.48 9.14 37.51
CA ASP A 336 -5.93 9.96 36.36
C ASP A 336 -5.08 9.93 35.07
N ASN A 337 -4.18 8.93 34.90
CA ASN A 337 -3.31 8.85 33.72
C ASN A 337 -3.86 7.97 32.58
N CYS A 338 -3.63 8.40 31.33
CA CYS A 338 -3.89 7.64 30.12
C CYS A 338 -2.60 7.41 29.31
N GLY A 339 -2.62 6.43 28.41
CA GLY A 339 -1.47 6.10 27.58
C GLY A 339 -1.82 5.34 26.31
N ILE A 340 -0.90 5.38 25.36
CA ILE A 340 -0.94 4.65 24.09
C ILE A 340 0.31 3.79 23.99
N ILE A 341 0.17 2.53 23.58
CA ILE A 341 1.27 1.61 23.26
C ILE A 341 1.01 1.01 21.88
N VAL A 342 1.99 1.10 20.99
CA VAL A 342 1.88 0.64 19.60
C VAL A 342 2.82 -0.53 19.32
N PHE A 343 2.31 -1.52 18.61
CA PHE A 343 3.04 -2.69 18.12
C PHE A 343 3.05 -2.68 16.59
N LYS A 344 4.14 -3.16 15.99
CA LYS A 344 4.31 -3.33 14.54
C LYS A 344 4.87 -4.72 14.26
N TYR A 345 4.41 -5.36 13.19
CA TYR A 345 4.97 -6.63 12.76
C TYR A 345 6.33 -6.44 12.10
N ASN A 346 7.32 -7.24 12.53
CA ASN A 346 8.64 -7.25 11.93
C ASN A 346 8.76 -8.46 11.00
N GLU A 347 8.73 -8.22 9.69
CA GLU A 347 8.80 -9.26 8.65
C GLU A 347 10.10 -10.07 8.68
N THR A 348 11.22 -9.46 9.09
CA THR A 348 12.52 -10.15 9.15
C THR A 348 12.56 -11.15 10.30
N GLU A 349 12.04 -10.75 11.46
CA GLU A 349 12.00 -11.60 12.66
C GLU A 349 10.74 -12.49 12.73
N LYS A 350 9.74 -12.21 11.90
CA LYS A 350 8.41 -12.83 11.91
C LYS A 350 7.75 -12.77 13.29
N ASP A 351 7.81 -11.59 13.91
CA ASP A 351 7.32 -11.36 15.27
C ASP A 351 6.80 -9.93 15.45
N TYR A 352 5.81 -9.77 16.31
CA TYR A 352 5.26 -8.47 16.69
C TYR A 352 6.19 -7.78 17.68
N LYS A 353 6.65 -6.59 17.34
CA LYS A 353 7.57 -5.79 18.16
C LYS A 353 6.90 -4.53 18.64
N TYR A 354 7.33 -4.09 19.81
CA TYR A 354 7.04 -2.74 20.26
C TYR A 354 7.54 -1.74 19.22
N PHE A 355 6.66 -0.80 18.86
CA PHE A 355 6.96 0.26 17.94
C PHE A 355 7.18 1.59 18.67
N THR A 356 6.17 2.08 19.39
CA THR A 356 6.24 3.37 20.13
C THR A 356 5.18 3.49 21.24
N ARG A 357 5.22 4.58 22.04
CA ARG A 357 4.24 4.89 23.11
C ARG A 357 4.04 6.40 23.32
N ALA A 358 2.89 6.76 23.89
CA ALA A 358 2.61 8.09 24.45
C ALA A 358 2.05 8.00 25.87
N ASN A 359 2.27 9.02 26.68
CA ASN A 359 1.67 9.20 28.00
C ASN A 359 1.26 10.67 28.22
N ASN A 360 0.58 10.94 29.34
CA ASN A 360 -0.01 12.25 29.66
C ASN A 360 0.97 13.45 29.75
N GLU A 361 2.29 13.27 29.62
CA GLU A 361 3.25 14.34 29.95
C GLU A 361 3.12 15.60 29.09
N ASN A 362 2.48 15.56 27.91
CA ASN A 362 1.96 16.69 27.12
C ASN A 362 1.09 16.25 25.91
N THR A 363 1.09 14.95 25.59
CA THR A 363 0.51 14.41 24.34
C THR A 363 -0.97 14.02 24.46
N ILE A 364 -1.41 13.63 25.65
CA ILE A 364 -2.77 13.12 25.92
C ILE A 364 -3.36 13.88 27.13
N ALA A 365 -3.13 15.19 27.17
CA ALA A 365 -3.46 15.99 28.35
C ALA A 365 -4.97 16.15 28.53
N ASP A 366 -5.73 16.16 27.43
CA ASP A 366 -7.16 16.46 27.42
C ASP A 366 -8.06 15.21 27.53
N VAL A 367 -7.46 14.02 27.71
CA VAL A 367 -8.18 12.78 28.07
C VAL A 367 -8.05 12.54 29.57
N SER A 368 -9.12 12.83 30.32
CA SER A 368 -9.13 12.64 31.77
C SER A 368 -10.42 11.98 32.27
N GLU A 369 -10.30 11.16 33.31
CA GLU A 369 -11.42 10.82 34.16
C GLU A 369 -11.57 11.96 35.18
N SER A 370 -12.75 12.60 35.28
CA SER A 370 -12.98 13.72 36.21
C SER A 370 -12.45 13.45 37.62
N LYS A 371 -11.73 14.42 38.23
CA LYS A 371 -11.10 14.36 39.57
C LYS A 371 -12.04 14.06 40.76
N THR A 372 -13.34 13.86 40.53
CA THR A 372 -14.33 13.55 41.57
C THR A 372 -14.51 12.03 41.73
N ASP A 373 -13.45 11.39 42.21
CA ASP A 373 -13.37 10.25 43.15
C ASP A 373 -14.43 9.11 43.22
N TYR A 374 -15.19 8.79 42.17
CA TYR A 374 -16.14 7.66 42.27
C TYR A 374 -16.14 6.61 41.15
N TYR A 375 -15.43 6.77 40.03
CA TYR A 375 -15.52 5.81 38.90
C TYR A 375 -14.18 5.69 38.13
N ARG A 376 -13.41 4.62 38.39
CA ARG A 376 -11.99 4.45 37.98
C ARG A 376 -11.76 3.49 36.79
N SER A 377 -12.79 3.15 36.02
CA SER A 377 -12.77 2.05 35.04
C SER A 377 -13.34 2.37 33.65
N ARG A 378 -13.30 3.62 33.22
CA ARG A 378 -13.89 3.99 31.92
C ARG A 378 -12.91 3.73 30.78
N MET A 379 -13.42 3.17 29.68
CA MET A 379 -12.66 3.02 28.44
C MET A 379 -13.07 4.11 27.44
N PHE A 380 -12.09 4.83 26.92
CA PHE A 380 -12.30 5.80 25.86
C PHE A 380 -12.39 5.10 24.50
N SER A 381 -13.05 5.75 23.55
CA SER A 381 -12.98 5.34 22.14
C SER A 381 -11.56 5.52 21.61
N ILE A 382 -11.14 4.59 20.77
CA ILE A 382 -9.92 4.70 19.97
C ILE A 382 -10.29 4.45 18.51
N ALA A 383 -9.69 5.21 17.60
CA ALA A 383 -9.76 4.95 16.17
C ALA A 383 -8.48 5.47 15.49
N CYS A 384 -8.23 4.99 14.29
CA CYS A 384 -7.20 5.51 13.38
C CYS A 384 -7.92 6.07 12.16
N ALA A 385 -7.50 7.23 11.67
CA ALA A 385 -8.12 7.85 10.50
C ALA A 385 -7.15 8.69 9.67
N ASP A 386 -7.21 8.56 8.35
CA ASP A 386 -6.53 9.43 7.40
C ASP A 386 -7.31 10.72 7.16
N LEU A 387 -7.35 11.59 8.16
CA LEU A 387 -8.07 12.86 8.05
C LEU A 387 -7.45 13.83 7.03
N ARG A 388 -6.19 13.60 6.64
CA ARG A 388 -5.42 14.47 5.75
C ARG A 388 -5.41 14.00 4.30
N GLY A 389 -5.74 12.74 4.03
CA GLY A 389 -5.71 12.15 2.69
C GLY A 389 -4.27 11.88 2.24
N GLU A 390 -3.37 11.64 3.20
CA GLU A 390 -1.94 11.41 2.96
C GLU A 390 -1.49 10.00 3.31
N ARG A 391 -2.44 9.10 3.61
CA ARG A 391 -2.24 7.68 3.95
C ARG A 391 -1.38 7.50 5.18
N LYS A 392 -1.58 8.38 6.14
CA LYS A 392 -0.93 8.30 7.42
C LYS A 392 -1.96 8.66 8.47
N ASP A 393 -2.37 7.65 9.18
CA ASP A 393 -3.45 7.73 10.13
C ASP A 393 -3.06 8.62 11.31
N LEU A 394 -3.99 9.46 11.69
CA LEU A 394 -4.03 10.07 13.00
C LEU A 394 -4.67 9.11 13.98
N ILE A 395 -4.17 9.08 15.20
CA ILE A 395 -4.80 8.34 16.30
C ILE A 395 -5.81 9.26 16.96
N ILE A 396 -7.06 8.81 17.04
CA ILE A 396 -8.11 9.46 17.83
C ILE A 396 -8.19 8.67 19.13
N PHE A 397 -8.06 9.35 20.26
CA PHE A 397 -8.20 8.73 21.57
C PHE A 397 -8.96 9.67 22.49
N GLY A 398 -10.22 9.31 22.79
CA GLY A 398 -11.13 10.15 23.56
C GLY A 398 -11.28 11.54 22.94
N ASN A 399 -10.84 12.57 23.67
CA ASN A 399 -10.93 13.98 23.28
C ASN A 399 -9.66 14.50 22.56
N GLU A 400 -8.71 13.63 22.22
CA GLU A 400 -7.43 14.00 21.60
C GLU A 400 -7.29 13.39 20.19
N ILE A 401 -6.65 14.14 19.30
CA ILE A 401 -6.14 13.65 18.01
C ILE A 401 -4.62 13.75 18.05
N ILE A 402 -3.94 12.66 17.72
CA ILE A 402 -2.52 12.48 17.98
C ILE A 402 -1.83 12.04 16.68
N GLU A 403 -0.74 12.70 16.35
CA GLU A 403 0.10 12.37 15.21
C GLU A 403 1.41 11.68 15.65
N TYR A 404 1.82 10.66 14.91
CA TYR A 404 3.15 10.07 15.01
C TYR A 404 4.19 10.91 14.22
N GLY A 405 5.21 11.48 14.87
CA GLY A 405 6.21 12.36 14.24
C GLY A 405 7.56 11.71 13.88
N VAL A 406 8.22 12.21 12.82
CA VAL A 406 9.56 11.75 12.36
C VAL A 406 10.69 12.67 12.84
N ARG A 407 11.48 12.19 13.83
CA ARG A 407 12.84 12.58 14.27
C ARG A 407 13.27 14.06 14.28
N THR A 408 13.75 14.50 15.45
CA THR A 408 14.81 15.52 15.56
C THR A 408 16.21 14.90 15.36
N ALA A 409 17.15 15.68 14.80
CA ALA A 409 18.54 15.26 14.58
C ALA A 409 19.24 14.94 15.91
N GLY A 410 19.29 13.66 16.32
CA GLY A 410 19.90 13.27 17.60
C GLY A 410 19.79 11.80 18.02
N GLY A 411 18.93 11.00 17.38
CA GLY A 411 19.07 9.54 17.40
C GLY A 411 18.51 8.77 18.60
N ASN A 412 17.63 9.35 19.45
CA ASN A 412 16.80 8.57 20.37
C ASN A 412 15.43 9.25 20.62
N SER A 413 14.35 8.46 20.47
CA SER A 413 12.92 8.67 20.79
C SER A 413 12.00 9.15 19.66
N VAL A 414 10.91 8.38 19.46
CA VAL A 414 9.70 8.76 18.71
C VAL A 414 8.86 9.71 19.58
N LEU A 415 8.35 10.79 19.00
CA LEU A 415 7.44 11.72 19.67
C LEU A 415 6.06 11.61 19.02
N PHE A 416 5.06 11.29 19.83
CA PHE A 416 3.67 11.57 19.50
C PHE A 416 3.36 13.01 19.89
N GLU A 417 2.69 13.73 19.00
CA GLU A 417 2.32 15.13 19.19
C GLU A 417 0.81 15.32 19.05
N PRO A 418 0.17 16.15 19.89
CA PRO A 418 -1.21 16.54 19.68
C PRO A 418 -1.35 17.24 18.32
N TYR A 419 -2.26 16.74 17.49
CA TYR A 419 -2.59 17.36 16.23
C TYR A 419 -3.52 18.56 16.47
N GLY A 420 -3.17 19.74 15.97
CA GLY A 420 -4.02 20.93 16.08
C GLY A 420 -3.96 21.71 17.41
N ASN A 421 -3.14 21.29 18.39
CA ASN A 421 -2.89 21.98 19.67
C ASN A 421 -4.13 22.32 20.53
N ALA A 422 -5.22 21.55 20.42
CA ALA A 422 -6.40 21.72 21.28
C ALA A 422 -7.26 20.45 21.34
N ALA A 423 -7.82 20.16 22.52
CA ALA A 423 -8.95 19.26 22.73
C ALA A 423 -10.00 19.34 21.61
N LEU A 424 -10.58 18.19 21.27
CA LEU A 424 -11.72 18.10 20.36
C LEU A 424 -12.89 18.95 20.86
N PHE A 425 -13.25 18.89 22.13
CA PHE A 425 -14.42 19.63 22.64
C PHE A 425 -14.06 20.91 23.40
N GLY A 426 -12.77 21.25 23.49
CA GLY A 426 -12.29 22.50 24.09
C GLY A 426 -12.31 22.55 25.62
N ASP A 427 -12.64 21.43 26.27
CA ASP A 427 -12.52 21.22 27.72
C ASP A 427 -12.18 19.75 28.05
N TYR A 428 -12.00 19.45 29.34
CA TYR A 428 -11.61 18.13 29.85
C TYR A 428 -12.81 17.24 30.22
N ASP A 429 -14.00 17.82 30.32
CA ASP A 429 -15.19 17.15 30.83
C ASP A 429 -15.92 16.38 29.72
N HIS A 430 -15.77 16.82 28.46
CA HIS A 430 -16.35 16.16 27.30
C HIS A 430 -15.39 15.15 26.68
N GLN A 431 -15.88 13.93 26.45
CA GLN A 431 -15.10 12.79 25.99
C GLN A 431 -15.91 11.93 25.01
N ILE A 432 -15.19 11.14 24.20
CA ILE A 432 -15.75 10.05 23.38
C ILE A 432 -15.47 8.73 24.10
N TYR A 433 -16.51 8.07 24.59
CA TYR A 433 -16.39 6.79 25.32
C TYR A 433 -16.60 5.60 24.39
N ALA A 434 -16.11 4.43 24.81
CA ALA A 434 -16.09 3.14 24.11
C ALA A 434 -17.00 3.00 22.89
N ASP A 435 -16.37 2.95 21.72
CA ASP A 435 -16.92 2.57 20.42
C ASP A 435 -18.14 3.44 20.03
N GLN A 436 -18.08 4.73 20.43
CA GLN A 436 -19.02 5.80 20.05
C GLN A 436 -18.42 6.72 18.97
N ILE A 437 -17.59 6.11 18.13
CA ILE A 437 -16.86 6.74 17.05
C ILE A 437 -17.00 5.87 15.80
N ALA A 438 -17.18 6.52 14.65
CA ALA A 438 -17.13 5.88 13.34
C ALA A 438 -16.22 6.73 12.46
N VAL A 439 -15.37 6.06 11.68
CA VAL A 439 -14.42 6.66 10.75
C VAL A 439 -14.79 6.20 9.35
N GLY A 440 -14.71 7.10 8.37
CA GLY A 440 -14.92 6.78 6.97
C GLY A 440 -14.89 8.02 6.09
N ASN A 441 -14.88 7.82 4.78
CA ASN A 441 -15.01 8.91 3.81
C ASN A 441 -16.50 9.23 3.59
N PHE A 442 -17.05 10.09 4.46
CA PHE A 442 -18.49 10.40 4.50
C PHE A 442 -18.90 11.62 3.65
N ASP A 443 -17.95 12.39 3.09
CA ASP A 443 -18.25 13.45 2.11
C ASP A 443 -17.85 13.09 0.68
N GLN A 444 -17.59 11.81 0.41
CA GLN A 444 -17.23 11.29 -0.92
C GLN A 444 -16.09 12.10 -1.54
N ASN A 445 -15.18 12.63 -0.72
CA ASN A 445 -14.10 13.43 -1.25
C ASN A 445 -13.15 12.50 -2.00
N GLN A 446 -12.73 12.94 -3.18
CA GLN A 446 -11.85 12.19 -4.07
C GLN A 446 -10.46 11.91 -3.44
N TYR A 447 -10.03 12.74 -2.47
CA TYR A 447 -8.74 12.63 -1.80
C TYR A 447 -8.63 11.46 -0.81
N GLY A 448 -9.71 10.68 -0.63
CA GLY A 448 -9.76 9.60 0.37
C GLY A 448 -9.67 10.10 1.79
N LYS A 449 -9.85 11.41 2.03
CA LYS A 449 -9.83 11.96 3.39
C LYS A 449 -10.97 11.35 4.17
N GLU A 450 -10.66 10.86 5.34
CA GLU A 450 -11.68 10.37 6.23
C GLU A 450 -12.20 11.51 7.09
N GLN A 451 -13.41 11.31 7.60
CA GLN A 451 -13.98 12.11 8.66
C GLN A 451 -14.38 11.20 9.80
N ILE A 452 -14.58 11.81 10.95
CA ILE A 452 -15.02 11.13 12.15
C ILE A 452 -16.46 11.55 12.42
N ILE A 453 -17.32 10.58 12.65
CA ILE A 453 -18.62 10.77 13.29
C ILE A 453 -18.52 10.26 14.71
N CYS A 454 -18.77 11.13 15.70
CA CYS A 454 -18.65 10.75 17.10
C CYS A 454 -19.75 11.34 17.98
N LEU A 455 -20.02 10.65 19.07
CA LEU A 455 -20.91 11.13 20.11
C LEU A 455 -20.09 11.83 21.21
N GLU A 456 -20.35 13.11 21.40
CA GLU A 456 -19.82 13.88 22.53
C GLU A 456 -20.63 13.55 23.78
N THR A 457 -19.94 13.29 24.88
CA THR A 457 -20.57 13.09 26.19
C THR A 457 -19.84 13.93 27.24
N SER A 458 -20.56 14.76 28.01
CA SER A 458 -20.02 15.45 29.20
C SER A 458 -19.94 14.52 30.42
N LYS A 459 -20.72 13.44 30.35
CA LYS A 459 -20.78 12.31 31.27
C LYS A 459 -21.04 11.06 30.43
N PRO A 460 -20.42 9.90 30.72
CA PRO A 460 -20.59 8.69 29.91
C PRO A 460 -22.05 8.24 29.71
N SER A 461 -22.98 8.62 30.60
CA SER A 461 -24.39 8.24 30.54
C SER A 461 -25.25 9.09 29.59
N SER A 462 -24.76 10.22 29.11
CA SER A 462 -25.59 11.18 28.39
C SER A 462 -24.83 11.76 27.21
N PRO A 463 -24.77 11.03 26.08
CA PRO A 463 -24.37 11.62 24.82
C PRO A 463 -25.25 12.81 24.52
N GLU A 464 -24.64 13.98 24.43
CA GLU A 464 -25.35 15.25 24.36
C GLU A 464 -25.49 15.69 22.90
N LYS A 465 -24.45 15.43 22.11
CA LYS A 465 -24.33 15.93 20.74
C LYS A 465 -23.66 14.92 19.85
N LEU A 466 -24.04 14.95 18.58
CA LEU A 466 -23.40 14.22 17.50
C LEU A 466 -22.53 15.20 16.70
N TYR A 467 -21.27 14.86 16.45
CA TYR A 467 -20.33 15.70 15.69
C TYR A 467 -19.78 15.00 14.46
N LYS A 468 -19.50 15.81 13.45
CA LYS A 468 -18.49 15.57 12.41
C LYS A 468 -17.19 16.22 12.84
N ILE A 469 -16.08 15.48 12.77
CA ILE A 469 -14.72 16.03 12.87
C ILE A 469 -14.00 15.75 11.54
N SER A 470 -13.30 16.75 11.01
CA SER A 470 -12.52 16.65 9.77
C SER A 470 -11.30 17.58 9.82
N VAL A 471 -10.37 17.45 8.87
CA VAL A 471 -9.29 18.42 8.68
C VAL A 471 -9.60 19.30 7.47
N GLY A 472 -9.78 20.59 7.73
CA GLY A 472 -10.09 21.57 6.68
C GLY A 472 -8.91 21.83 5.75
N SER A 473 -9.15 22.61 4.69
CA SER A 473 -8.08 23.00 3.74
C SER A 473 -6.95 23.82 4.37
N SER A 474 -7.17 24.38 5.56
CA SER A 474 -6.15 25.09 6.35
C SER A 474 -5.22 24.15 7.12
N GLY A 475 -5.47 22.83 7.12
CA GLY A 475 -4.76 21.86 7.94
C GLY A 475 -5.17 21.89 9.42
N LEU A 476 -6.28 22.56 9.76
CA LEU A 476 -6.81 22.63 11.11
C LEU A 476 -7.98 21.66 11.29
N ILE A 477 -8.16 21.19 12.53
CA ILE A 477 -9.33 20.42 12.93
C ILE A 477 -10.57 21.31 12.81
N GLU A 478 -11.55 20.84 12.05
CA GLU A 478 -12.87 21.42 11.91
C GLU A 478 -13.89 20.50 12.60
N ARG A 479 -14.82 21.11 13.34
CA ARG A 479 -15.83 20.39 14.11
C ARG A 479 -17.19 20.97 13.81
N THR A 480 -18.09 20.13 13.34
CA THR A 480 -19.45 20.52 12.99
C THR A 480 -20.42 19.71 13.83
N MET A 481 -21.18 20.38 14.68
CA MET A 481 -22.28 19.72 15.40
C MET A 481 -23.39 19.40 14.40
N LEU A 482 -23.81 18.14 14.40
CA LEU A 482 -24.82 17.59 13.49
C LEU A 482 -26.21 17.56 14.13
N LYS A 483 -26.30 17.14 15.40
CA LYS A 483 -27.56 17.05 16.15
C LYS A 483 -27.34 17.31 17.64
N ASP A 484 -28.31 17.98 18.25
CA ASP A 484 -28.49 18.07 19.71
C ASP A 484 -29.50 17.01 20.18
N LYS A 485 -29.25 16.41 21.35
CA LYS A 485 -30.19 15.48 22.01
C LYS A 485 -31.39 16.21 22.61
N LEU A 486 -32.58 15.60 22.49
CA LEU A 486 -33.78 15.99 23.23
C LEU A 486 -33.80 15.28 24.60
N ASP A 487 -33.84 16.06 25.68
CA ASP A 487 -33.71 15.56 27.05
C ASP A 487 -35.03 14.92 27.54
N SER A 488 -35.00 13.64 27.99
CA SER A 488 -35.96 12.99 28.95
C SER A 488 -36.12 11.45 28.86
N ALA A 489 -35.28 10.68 28.16
CA ALA A 489 -35.32 9.20 28.22
C ALA A 489 -33.92 8.56 28.27
N VAL A 490 -33.82 7.38 28.91
CA VAL A 490 -32.64 6.50 28.81
C VAL A 490 -32.51 6.08 27.34
N THR A 491 -31.42 6.48 26.70
CA THR A 491 -31.15 6.21 25.29
C THR A 491 -29.76 5.62 25.16
N TYR A 492 -29.61 4.63 24.29
CA TYR A 492 -28.32 4.04 23.98
C TYR A 492 -27.91 4.37 22.54
N PRO A 493 -27.37 5.57 22.27
CA PRO A 493 -27.01 5.94 20.92
C PRO A 493 -25.76 5.21 20.42
N ILE A 494 -25.73 4.94 19.12
CA ILE A 494 -24.61 4.30 18.45
C ILE A 494 -24.42 4.93 17.06
N VAL A 495 -23.18 4.86 16.58
CA VAL A 495 -22.77 5.25 15.24
C VAL A 495 -22.03 4.09 14.59
N ALA A 496 -22.17 3.92 13.28
CA ALA A 496 -21.38 2.98 12.49
C ALA A 496 -21.14 3.58 11.09
N ALA A 497 -20.05 3.16 10.44
CA ALA A 497 -19.75 3.50 9.05
C ALA A 497 -19.95 2.26 8.19
N GLY A 498 -20.48 2.40 6.98
CA GLY A 498 -20.54 1.30 6.00
C GLY A 498 -20.80 1.85 4.60
N ASN A 499 -20.30 1.17 3.57
CA ASN A 499 -20.62 1.47 2.17
C ASN A 499 -21.90 0.74 1.79
N VAL A 500 -23.05 1.37 2.01
CA VAL A 500 -24.37 0.71 1.89
C VAL A 500 -25.09 1.06 0.58
N ASP A 501 -24.38 1.67 -0.36
CA ASP A 501 -24.87 2.49 -1.46
C ASP A 501 -24.01 2.27 -2.73
N ASN A 502 -24.53 2.56 -3.92
CA ASN A 502 -23.90 2.32 -5.22
C ASN A 502 -22.98 3.46 -5.68
N ASP A 503 -22.38 4.21 -4.76
CA ASP A 503 -21.55 5.37 -5.05
C ASP A 503 -20.04 5.08 -4.93
N SER A 504 -19.65 3.94 -4.36
CA SER A 504 -18.26 3.50 -4.28
C SER A 504 -17.77 2.81 -5.58
N PRO A 505 -16.51 3.02 -6.00
CA PRO A 505 -15.88 2.25 -7.08
C PRO A 505 -15.66 0.78 -6.68
N ILE A 506 -16.43 -0.11 -7.30
CA ILE A 506 -16.35 -1.57 -7.08
C ILE A 506 -16.04 -2.27 -8.41
N LEU A 507 -15.07 -3.17 -8.35
CA LEU A 507 -14.60 -3.95 -9.49
C LEU A 507 -14.91 -5.44 -9.31
N GLU A 508 -15.36 -6.10 -10.37
CA GLU A 508 -15.47 -7.55 -10.45
C GLU A 508 -14.39 -8.12 -11.36
N TYR A 509 -13.54 -9.01 -10.85
CA TYR A 509 -12.58 -9.75 -11.64
C TYR A 509 -13.31 -10.66 -12.64
N THR A 510 -13.00 -10.48 -13.92
CA THR A 510 -13.67 -11.20 -15.02
C THR A 510 -13.23 -12.66 -15.16
N GLY A 511 -12.18 -13.07 -14.43
CA GLY A 511 -11.51 -14.35 -14.64
C GLY A 511 -10.58 -14.39 -15.86
N LYS A 512 -10.47 -13.29 -16.62
CA LYS A 512 -9.54 -13.19 -17.75
C LYS A 512 -8.17 -12.72 -17.27
N HIS A 513 -7.15 -13.45 -17.71
CA HIS A 513 -5.75 -13.18 -17.47
C HIS A 513 -4.98 -13.34 -18.77
N ASP A 514 -4.12 -12.38 -19.08
CA ASP A 514 -3.18 -12.43 -20.20
C ASP A 514 -1.76 -12.13 -19.74
N VAL A 515 -0.78 -12.40 -20.60
CA VAL A 515 0.62 -12.04 -20.40
C VAL A 515 1.07 -11.13 -21.52
N GLY A 516 1.79 -10.06 -21.16
CA GLY A 516 2.38 -9.13 -22.12
C GLY A 516 3.87 -8.92 -21.88
N PHE A 517 4.50 -8.21 -22.81
CA PHE A 517 5.92 -7.82 -22.72
C PHE A 517 6.11 -6.35 -23.08
N SER A 518 7.04 -5.69 -22.39
CA SER A 518 7.50 -4.36 -22.79
C SER A 518 8.27 -4.44 -24.11
N THR A 519 8.37 -3.31 -24.81
CA THR A 519 9.35 -3.15 -25.88
C THR A 519 10.75 -3.44 -25.33
N PRO A 520 11.61 -4.12 -26.10
CA PRO A 520 13.03 -4.20 -25.78
C PRO A 520 13.64 -2.80 -25.64
N VAL A 521 14.33 -2.53 -24.54
CA VAL A 521 15.04 -1.26 -24.32
C VAL A 521 16.53 -1.51 -24.18
N ILE A 522 17.32 -0.80 -24.98
CA ILE A 522 18.77 -0.82 -24.92
C ILE A 522 19.24 -0.21 -23.60
N LEU A 523 19.97 -1.00 -22.83
CA LEU A 523 20.65 -0.57 -21.62
C LEU A 523 22.08 -0.15 -21.94
N SER A 524 22.79 -0.97 -22.71
CA SER A 524 24.16 -0.67 -23.08
C SER A 524 24.54 -1.21 -24.44
N VAL A 525 25.48 -0.53 -25.09
CA VAL A 525 26.13 -0.99 -26.31
C VAL A 525 27.60 -1.22 -26.00
N LEU A 526 28.10 -2.41 -26.35
CA LEU A 526 29.45 -2.86 -26.05
C LEU A 526 30.22 -3.03 -27.36
N ALA A 527 31.30 -2.26 -27.52
CA ALA A 527 32.21 -2.41 -28.65
C ALA A 527 33.09 -3.65 -28.46
N SER A 528 33.39 -4.35 -29.56
CA SER A 528 34.46 -5.36 -29.59
C SER A 528 35.78 -4.70 -29.16
N PRO A 529 36.62 -5.40 -28.38
CA PRO A 529 38.01 -5.00 -28.16
C PRO A 529 38.75 -4.76 -29.49
N PRO A 530 39.62 -3.74 -29.59
CA PRO A 530 40.41 -3.50 -30.80
C PRO A 530 41.39 -4.66 -31.07
N TYR A 531 41.46 -5.10 -32.32
CA TYR A 531 42.41 -6.11 -32.80
C TYR A 531 42.60 -5.97 -34.32
N TYR A 532 43.63 -6.60 -34.89
CA TYR A 532 43.81 -6.67 -36.35
C TYR A 532 43.21 -7.95 -36.92
N SER A 533 42.27 -7.86 -37.86
CA SER A 533 41.71 -9.07 -38.53
C SER A 533 42.74 -9.83 -39.36
N SER A 534 43.86 -9.19 -39.72
CA SER A 534 44.97 -9.80 -40.45
C SER A 534 45.95 -10.59 -39.57
N VAL A 535 45.80 -10.55 -38.24
CA VAL A 535 46.65 -11.26 -37.28
C VAL A 535 45.91 -12.50 -36.79
N ASP A 536 46.56 -13.66 -36.87
CA ASP A 536 46.05 -14.89 -36.26
C ASP A 536 46.47 -14.92 -34.79
N TYR A 537 45.54 -14.63 -33.88
CA TYR A 537 45.79 -14.64 -32.44
C TYR A 537 45.75 -16.06 -31.83
N ALA A 538 45.70 -17.13 -32.63
CA ALA A 538 45.69 -18.53 -32.18
C ALA A 538 44.58 -18.83 -31.15
N GLY A 539 43.39 -18.24 -31.34
CA GLY A 539 42.26 -18.35 -30.42
C GLY A 539 42.29 -17.39 -29.23
N ASN A 540 43.39 -16.66 -28.98
CA ASN A 540 43.46 -15.65 -27.92
C ASN A 540 42.49 -14.48 -28.15
N GLN A 541 42.09 -14.21 -29.38
CA GLN A 541 41.05 -13.20 -29.69
C GLN A 541 39.72 -13.49 -28.97
N SER A 542 39.36 -14.77 -28.78
CA SER A 542 38.15 -15.18 -28.08
C SER A 542 38.19 -14.97 -26.57
N PHE A 543 39.34 -14.58 -26.00
CA PHE A 543 39.52 -14.24 -24.58
C PHE A 543 39.67 -12.72 -24.36
N ALA A 544 39.77 -11.94 -25.43
CA ALA A 544 39.56 -10.50 -25.37
C ALA A 544 38.06 -10.25 -25.14
N ALA A 545 37.72 -9.31 -24.28
CA ALA A 545 36.34 -9.05 -23.92
C ALA A 545 36.07 -7.60 -23.53
N THR A 546 34.84 -7.17 -23.79
CA THR A 546 34.25 -5.99 -23.16
C THR A 546 33.22 -6.47 -22.17
N GLU A 547 33.23 -5.87 -20.98
CA GLU A 547 32.36 -6.25 -19.89
C GLU A 547 31.64 -5.03 -19.31
N TYR A 548 30.36 -5.24 -19.01
CA TYR A 548 29.49 -4.27 -18.35
C TYR A 548 28.92 -4.90 -17.08
N GLY A 549 29.01 -4.19 -15.96
CA GLY A 549 28.20 -4.45 -14.76
C GLY A 549 28.83 -5.33 -13.68
N GLN A 550 30.15 -5.52 -13.64
CA GLN A 550 30.76 -6.31 -12.56
C GLN A 550 30.72 -5.56 -11.21
N ALA A 551 30.54 -6.30 -10.10
CA ALA A 551 30.76 -5.82 -8.74
C ALA A 551 32.16 -6.23 -8.26
N LYS A 552 32.81 -5.40 -7.43
CA LYS A 552 34.19 -5.63 -6.99
C LYS A 552 34.29 -6.86 -6.08
N GLU A 553 34.96 -7.92 -6.52
CA GLU A 553 35.38 -9.00 -5.63
C GLU A 553 36.45 -8.48 -4.64
N LYS A 554 36.02 -8.11 -3.42
CA LYS A 554 36.78 -8.30 -2.17
C LYS A 554 35.99 -7.81 -0.95
N GLU A 555 35.61 -8.78 -0.10
CA GLU A 555 35.23 -8.66 1.31
C GLU A 555 34.04 -7.73 1.67
N VAL A 556 32.93 -8.39 2.05
CA VAL A 556 31.73 -7.91 2.78
C VAL A 556 30.57 -7.36 1.91
N GLU A 557 29.50 -8.16 1.90
CA GLU A 557 28.06 -7.90 1.66
C GLU A 557 27.62 -7.03 0.46
N LYS A 558 26.94 -7.70 -0.51
CA LYS A 558 26.04 -7.20 -1.57
C LYS A 558 26.42 -5.86 -2.22
N THR A 559 27.17 -5.91 -3.32
CA THR A 559 27.31 -4.77 -4.24
C THR A 559 26.66 -5.13 -5.58
N ASN A 560 25.61 -4.41 -5.98
CA ASN A 560 24.80 -4.64 -7.20
C ASN A 560 25.15 -3.58 -8.28
N SER A 561 25.03 -3.84 -9.59
CA SER A 561 25.52 -2.91 -10.63
C SER A 561 24.45 -2.13 -11.40
N VAL A 562 23.22 -2.65 -11.56
CA VAL A 562 22.12 -1.89 -12.18
C VAL A 562 20.84 -2.09 -11.38
N GLY A 563 20.16 -0.98 -11.09
CA GLY A 563 18.84 -0.97 -10.45
C GLY A 563 17.72 -0.75 -11.47
N PHE A 564 16.70 -1.61 -11.43
CA PHE A 564 15.44 -1.44 -12.14
C PHE A 564 14.32 -1.27 -11.14
N SER A 565 13.45 -0.27 -11.38
CA SER A 565 12.17 -0.19 -10.69
C SER A 565 11.04 -0.10 -11.70
N VAL A 566 10.09 -1.02 -11.60
CA VAL A 566 8.87 -1.06 -12.42
C VAL A 566 7.68 -1.19 -11.48
N GLY A 567 6.76 -0.23 -11.53
CA GLY A 567 5.51 -0.27 -10.78
C GLY A 567 4.42 -1.08 -11.47
N VAL A 568 3.41 -1.48 -10.70
CA VAL A 568 2.10 -1.87 -11.24
C VAL A 568 1.57 -0.77 -12.15
N SER A 569 0.89 -1.14 -13.22
CA SER A 569 0.22 -0.19 -14.11
C SER A 569 -1.20 -0.63 -14.43
N PHE A 570 -1.93 0.21 -15.16
CA PHE A 570 -3.31 -0.03 -15.51
C PHE A 570 -3.52 0.25 -17.01
N GLY A 571 -4.31 -0.58 -17.70
CA GLY A 571 -4.43 -0.55 -19.17
C GLY A 571 -5.45 0.43 -19.73
N TYR A 572 -5.25 0.85 -20.99
CA TYR A 572 -6.07 1.85 -21.71
C TYR A 572 -6.60 1.34 -23.05
N GLU A 573 -7.93 1.37 -23.21
CA GLU A 573 -8.60 1.55 -24.52
C GLU A 573 -9.98 2.23 -24.37
N PHE A 574 -10.12 3.31 -23.58
CA PHE A 574 -11.33 4.17 -23.66
C PHE A 574 -11.01 5.62 -23.28
N GLU A 575 -11.25 6.54 -24.21
CA GLU A 575 -11.16 7.98 -24.00
C GLU A 575 -11.98 8.43 -22.76
N LEU A 576 -11.26 9.07 -21.82
CA LEU A 576 -11.63 10.31 -21.13
C LEU A 576 -12.66 10.37 -19.97
N SER A 577 -13.12 9.28 -19.32
CA SER A 577 -14.16 9.50 -18.29
C SER A 577 -14.37 8.47 -17.16
N VAL A 578 -13.54 7.44 -16.99
CA VAL A 578 -13.78 6.50 -15.89
C VAL A 578 -13.46 7.14 -14.53
N PHE A 579 -14.44 7.17 -13.65
CA PHE A 579 -14.50 7.83 -12.34
C PHE A 579 -14.38 9.36 -12.35
N GLY A 580 -14.74 10.05 -13.45
CA GLY A 580 -14.66 11.52 -13.56
C GLY A 580 -13.23 12.09 -13.40
N ILE A 581 -12.25 11.20 -13.25
CA ILE A 581 -10.85 11.43 -13.04
C ILE A 581 -10.16 11.03 -14.34
N LYS A 582 -9.25 11.87 -14.86
CA LYS A 582 -8.38 11.43 -15.95
C LYS A 582 -7.64 10.20 -15.46
N PHE A 583 -7.70 9.08 -16.16
CA PHE A 583 -6.92 7.89 -15.82
C PHE A 583 -5.46 8.29 -15.51
N GLY A 584 -4.97 7.96 -14.31
CA GLY A 584 -3.73 8.52 -13.73
C GLY A 584 -3.93 9.71 -12.78
N GLY A 585 -5.17 10.04 -12.40
CA GLY A 585 -5.42 10.81 -11.20
C GLY A 585 -4.84 10.04 -10.03
N VAL A 586 -4.00 10.73 -9.27
CA VAL A 586 -3.19 10.17 -8.19
C VAL A 586 -4.03 9.23 -7.31
N GLU A 587 -5.28 9.59 -7.01
CA GLU A 587 -6.18 8.88 -6.09
C GLU A 587 -6.69 7.52 -6.55
N PHE A 588 -7.14 7.35 -7.80
CA PHE A 588 -7.62 6.04 -8.27
C PHE A 588 -6.47 5.02 -8.33
N SER A 589 -5.30 5.43 -8.83
CA SER A 589 -4.11 4.57 -8.81
C SER A 589 -3.74 4.18 -7.39
N LEU A 590 -3.76 5.15 -6.48
CA LEU A 590 -3.48 4.97 -5.06
C LEU A 590 -4.50 4.02 -4.39
N ALA A 591 -5.79 4.16 -4.67
CA ALA A 591 -6.86 3.29 -4.16
C ALA A 591 -6.66 1.83 -4.56
N VAL A 592 -6.44 1.59 -5.86
CA VAL A 592 -6.17 0.25 -6.39
C VAL A 592 -4.87 -0.34 -5.82
N GLU A 593 -3.86 0.50 -5.62
CA GLU A 593 -2.61 0.10 -4.98
C GLU A 593 -2.78 -0.33 -3.51
N ASN A 594 -3.79 0.16 -2.79
CA ASN A 594 -4.06 -0.25 -1.40
C ASN A 594 -4.84 -1.56 -1.33
N SER A 595 -5.77 -1.79 -2.26
CA SER A 595 -6.46 -3.07 -2.39
C SER A 595 -5.54 -4.19 -2.90
N PHE A 596 -4.27 -3.88 -3.17
CA PHE A 596 -3.35 -4.76 -3.85
C PHE A 596 -2.77 -5.80 -2.90
N GLN A 597 -3.00 -7.07 -3.20
CA GLN A 597 -2.46 -8.15 -2.40
C GLN A 597 -0.93 -8.20 -2.44
N TRP A 598 -0.34 -8.44 -1.27
CA TRP A 598 1.11 -8.57 -1.09
C TRP A 598 1.75 -9.59 -2.04
N SER A 599 1.04 -10.69 -2.34
CA SER A 599 1.48 -11.77 -3.26
C SER A 599 1.80 -11.24 -4.66
N PHE A 600 1.27 -10.07 -5.02
CA PHE A 600 1.49 -9.44 -6.31
C PHE A 600 2.50 -8.29 -6.27
N SER A 601 2.87 -7.78 -5.07
CA SER A 601 3.77 -6.65 -4.75
C SER A 601 3.81 -5.48 -5.76
N LYS A 602 3.42 -4.29 -5.26
CA LYS A 602 3.18 -3.01 -5.94
C LYS A 602 4.32 -2.46 -6.83
N SER A 603 5.53 -3.00 -6.72
CA SER A 603 6.65 -2.64 -7.57
C SER A 603 7.71 -3.73 -7.55
N VAL A 604 8.22 -4.07 -8.73
CA VAL A 604 9.39 -4.93 -8.85
C VAL A 604 10.62 -4.02 -8.83
N SER A 605 11.25 -3.91 -7.66
CA SER A 605 12.57 -3.28 -7.51
C SER A 605 13.63 -4.37 -7.51
N ILE A 606 14.48 -4.34 -8.54
CA ILE A 606 15.51 -5.35 -8.74
C ILE A 606 16.85 -4.66 -8.91
N GLU A 607 17.72 -4.91 -7.94
CA GLU A 607 19.13 -4.60 -8.06
C GLU A 607 19.88 -5.88 -8.45
N LYS A 608 20.51 -5.87 -9.62
CA LYS A 608 21.27 -7.03 -10.11
C LYS A 608 22.68 -6.64 -10.51
N SER A 609 23.58 -7.62 -10.37
CA SER A 609 24.93 -7.56 -10.91
C SER A 609 25.02 -8.46 -12.13
N TYR A 610 25.45 -7.93 -13.26
CA TYR A 610 25.59 -8.67 -14.50
C TYR A 610 27.05 -8.63 -14.93
N GLY A 611 27.68 -9.79 -15.12
CA GLY A 611 28.97 -9.90 -15.79
C GLY A 611 28.74 -10.36 -17.22
N ILE A 612 28.43 -9.45 -18.13
CA ILE A 612 28.22 -9.79 -19.54
C ILE A 612 29.54 -9.60 -20.28
N VAL A 613 29.97 -10.61 -21.03
CA VAL A 613 31.26 -10.67 -21.72
C VAL A 613 31.01 -10.76 -23.21
N THR A 614 31.44 -9.76 -23.98
CA THR A 614 31.40 -9.81 -25.45
C THR A 614 32.79 -10.15 -25.97
N PRO A 615 32.99 -11.32 -26.61
CA PRO A 615 34.31 -11.74 -27.07
C PRO A 615 34.84 -10.82 -28.19
N GLY A 616 36.16 -10.78 -28.35
CA GLY A 616 36.79 -10.07 -29.46
C GLY A 616 36.31 -10.57 -30.82
N GLY A 617 35.71 -9.68 -31.62
CA GLY A 617 35.22 -10.00 -32.96
C GLY A 617 33.74 -9.69 -33.20
N GLU A 618 32.99 -9.32 -32.16
CA GLU A 618 31.59 -8.90 -32.28
C GLU A 618 31.30 -7.72 -31.35
N ASP A 619 30.51 -6.77 -31.85
CA ASP A 619 29.87 -5.76 -31.01
C ASP A 619 28.56 -6.35 -30.45
N ALA A 620 28.08 -5.85 -29.31
CA ALA A 620 26.83 -6.33 -28.73
C ALA A 620 25.94 -5.22 -28.20
N VAL A 621 24.65 -5.55 -28.13
CA VAL A 621 23.60 -4.78 -27.49
C VAL A 621 23.14 -5.54 -26.25
N LEU A 622 23.17 -4.87 -25.12
CA LEU A 622 22.52 -5.30 -23.90
C LEU A 622 21.15 -4.62 -23.83
N PHE A 623 20.08 -5.40 -23.85
CA PHE A 623 18.72 -4.88 -23.76
C PHE A 623 17.92 -5.52 -22.62
N SER A 624 16.87 -4.83 -22.19
CA SER A 624 15.89 -5.30 -21.22
C SER A 624 14.53 -5.52 -21.86
N ALA A 625 13.80 -6.53 -21.41
CA ALA A 625 12.38 -6.70 -21.69
C ALA A 625 11.65 -7.11 -20.40
N ILE A 626 10.52 -6.48 -20.11
CA ILE A 626 9.78 -6.69 -18.86
C ILE A 626 8.53 -7.49 -19.19
N PRO A 627 8.40 -8.73 -18.70
CA PRO A 627 7.15 -9.45 -18.75
C PRO A 627 6.16 -8.88 -17.72
N TYR A 628 4.86 -8.99 -18.00
CA TYR A 628 3.82 -8.58 -17.06
C TYR A 628 2.56 -9.44 -17.19
N ASP A 629 1.85 -9.59 -16.09
CA ASP A 629 0.53 -10.23 -16.02
C ASP A 629 -0.56 -9.16 -16.13
N ILE A 630 -1.63 -9.44 -16.88
CA ILE A 630 -2.75 -8.50 -17.10
C ILE A 630 -4.01 -9.16 -16.57
N TYR A 631 -4.66 -8.51 -15.63
CA TYR A 631 -5.91 -8.97 -15.02
C TYR A 631 -7.03 -8.03 -15.41
N TYR A 632 -8.14 -8.55 -15.93
CA TYR A 632 -9.26 -7.74 -16.41
C TYR A 632 -10.41 -7.73 -15.40
N TYR A 633 -10.98 -6.55 -15.18
CA TYR A 633 -12.05 -6.29 -14.23
C TYR A 633 -13.20 -5.54 -14.91
N THR A 634 -14.43 -5.81 -14.50
CA THR A 634 -15.60 -5.01 -14.88
C THR A 634 -15.95 -4.05 -13.74
N VAL A 635 -16.22 -2.78 -14.04
CA VAL A 635 -16.76 -1.84 -13.05
C VAL A 635 -18.22 -2.21 -12.78
N ILE A 636 -18.56 -2.63 -11.57
CA ILE A 636 -19.93 -3.00 -11.19
C ILE A 636 -20.64 -1.91 -10.37
N SER A 637 -19.87 -1.03 -9.73
CA SER A 637 -20.35 0.18 -9.05
C SER A 637 -19.41 1.34 -9.27
N SER A 638 -19.95 2.56 -9.34
CA SER A 638 -19.18 3.78 -9.55
C SER A 638 -19.99 5.02 -9.13
N PRO A 639 -19.33 6.04 -8.55
CA PRO A 639 -19.91 7.37 -8.36
C PRO A 639 -20.27 8.05 -9.69
N PHE A 640 -19.80 7.49 -10.82
CA PHE A 640 -20.08 7.92 -12.18
C PHE A 640 -20.79 6.79 -12.92
N PRO A 641 -22.13 6.81 -13.01
CA PRO A 641 -22.92 5.70 -13.52
C PRO A 641 -22.59 5.25 -14.95
N ASP A 642 -22.04 6.14 -15.78
CA ASP A 642 -21.61 5.84 -17.15
C ASP A 642 -20.43 4.86 -17.22
N ASP A 643 -19.77 4.59 -16.09
CA ASP A 643 -18.65 3.67 -16.01
C ASP A 643 -19.05 2.23 -15.71
N ILE A 644 -20.23 2.04 -15.16
CA ILE A 644 -20.72 0.71 -14.80
C ILE A 644 -20.82 -0.15 -16.08
N GLY A 645 -20.20 -1.31 -16.04
CA GLY A 645 -20.06 -2.25 -17.16
C GLY A 645 -18.81 -2.08 -18.02
N LYS A 646 -17.98 -1.04 -17.79
CA LYS A 646 -16.69 -0.89 -18.49
C LYS A 646 -15.66 -1.88 -17.97
N GLU A 647 -14.79 -2.36 -18.87
CA GLU A 647 -13.66 -3.22 -18.53
C GLU A 647 -12.41 -2.37 -18.29
N ILE A 648 -11.67 -2.68 -17.22
CA ILE A 648 -10.35 -2.10 -16.93
C ILE A 648 -9.33 -3.24 -16.75
N SER A 649 -8.04 -2.93 -16.86
CA SER A 649 -6.99 -3.91 -16.55
C SER A 649 -6.00 -3.43 -15.49
N VAL A 650 -5.60 -4.35 -14.61
CA VAL A 650 -4.49 -4.19 -13.65
C VAL A 650 -3.32 -5.02 -14.16
N ASN A 651 -2.19 -4.37 -14.39
CA ASN A 651 -1.03 -4.98 -15.02
C ASN A 651 0.13 -5.06 -14.02
N VAL A 652 0.54 -6.27 -13.67
CA VAL A 652 1.53 -6.51 -12.64
C VAL A 652 2.86 -6.90 -13.29
N PRO A 653 3.92 -6.09 -13.15
CA PRO A 653 5.21 -6.44 -13.73
C PRO A 653 5.77 -7.72 -13.09
N ARG A 654 6.57 -8.44 -13.89
CA ARG A 654 7.44 -9.53 -13.44
C ARG A 654 8.89 -9.04 -13.46
N GLU A 655 9.79 -9.90 -13.00
CA GLU A 655 11.23 -9.65 -13.04
C GLU A 655 11.70 -9.33 -14.47
N PRO A 656 12.38 -8.18 -14.70
CA PRO A 656 12.92 -7.82 -16.01
C PRO A 656 13.95 -8.84 -16.50
N MET A 657 13.86 -9.15 -17.79
CA MET A 657 14.83 -9.98 -18.50
C MET A 657 15.93 -9.08 -19.04
N ILE A 658 17.19 -9.34 -18.69
CA ILE A 658 18.34 -8.60 -19.20
C ILE A 658 19.20 -9.52 -20.03
N LEU A 659 19.38 -9.17 -21.31
CA LEU A 659 19.82 -10.10 -22.33
C LEU A 659 20.87 -9.44 -23.25
N PRO A 660 22.05 -10.06 -23.42
CA PRO A 660 23.01 -9.66 -24.43
C PRO A 660 22.64 -10.24 -25.81
N CYS A 661 22.92 -9.48 -26.86
CA CYS A 661 22.72 -9.88 -28.24
C CYS A 661 23.81 -9.31 -29.15
N GLU A 662 24.30 -10.09 -30.11
CA GLU A 662 25.21 -9.59 -31.14
C GLU A 662 24.55 -8.46 -31.94
N LEU A 663 25.33 -7.42 -32.26
CA LEU A 663 24.83 -6.16 -32.82
C LEU A 663 24.07 -6.33 -34.14
N ASN A 664 24.64 -7.09 -35.10
CA ASN A 664 24.01 -7.25 -36.41
C ASN A 664 22.76 -8.12 -36.31
N TYR A 665 22.76 -9.13 -35.45
CA TYR A 665 21.57 -9.92 -35.13
C TYR A 665 20.50 -9.06 -34.48
N TYR A 666 20.85 -8.17 -33.55
CA TYR A 666 19.92 -7.24 -32.93
C TYR A 666 19.27 -6.32 -33.98
N ASN A 667 20.06 -5.55 -34.74
CA ASN A 667 19.53 -4.62 -35.76
C ASN A 667 18.71 -5.33 -36.85
N LYS A 668 18.95 -6.63 -37.10
CA LYS A 668 18.15 -7.40 -38.06
C LYS A 668 16.79 -7.85 -37.50
N ASN A 669 16.67 -7.98 -36.18
CA ASN A 669 15.54 -8.64 -35.51
C ASN A 669 14.83 -7.74 -34.48
N ASN A 670 15.26 -6.49 -34.27
CA ASN A 670 14.70 -5.52 -33.32
C ASN A 670 13.36 -4.89 -33.78
N GLY A 671 12.84 -5.26 -34.95
CA GLY A 671 11.60 -4.71 -35.49
C GLY A 671 11.74 -3.23 -35.86
N ASP A 672 10.88 -2.38 -35.30
CA ASP A 672 10.96 -0.92 -35.43
C ASP A 672 11.82 -0.27 -34.33
N GLY A 673 12.57 -1.09 -33.58
CA GLY A 673 13.49 -0.63 -32.54
C GLY A 673 14.66 0.19 -33.09
N ILE A 674 15.42 0.80 -32.19
CA ILE A 674 16.58 1.63 -32.57
C ILE A 674 17.70 0.74 -33.11
N ASP A 675 18.11 0.99 -34.36
CA ASP A 675 19.32 0.44 -34.93
C ASP A 675 20.57 1.14 -34.37
N ILE A 676 21.57 0.35 -34.03
CA ILE A 676 22.87 0.84 -33.61
C ILE A 676 23.81 0.86 -34.81
N ASP A 677 24.18 2.06 -35.25
CA ASP A 677 25.00 2.28 -36.44
C ASP A 677 26.36 2.95 -36.11
N LYS A 678 27.06 3.40 -37.15
CA LYS A 678 28.37 4.06 -37.02
C LYS A 678 28.34 5.40 -36.30
N SER A 679 27.17 5.99 -36.06
CA SER A 679 27.07 7.19 -35.21
C SER A 679 27.25 6.86 -33.73
N VAL A 680 26.91 5.63 -33.31
CA VAL A 680 27.05 5.13 -31.93
C VAL A 680 28.41 4.43 -31.76
N LEU A 681 28.75 3.55 -32.70
CA LEU A 681 29.99 2.78 -32.72
C LEU A 681 30.76 3.08 -34.02
N PRO A 682 31.60 4.15 -34.04
CA PRO A 682 32.25 4.62 -35.26
C PRO A 682 33.42 3.75 -35.76
N HIS A 683 33.66 2.58 -35.15
CA HIS A 683 34.77 1.70 -35.52
C HIS A 683 34.43 0.71 -36.63
N THR A 684 35.46 0.01 -37.08
CA THR A 684 35.40 -1.14 -37.99
C THR A 684 36.14 -2.28 -37.30
N ILE A 685 35.39 -3.34 -36.95
CA ILE A 685 35.93 -4.53 -36.30
C ILE A 685 37.14 -5.06 -37.11
N GLY A 686 38.23 -5.36 -36.40
CA GLY A 686 39.48 -5.81 -37.02
C GLY A 686 40.41 -4.70 -37.53
N ASN A 687 40.09 -3.42 -37.31
CA ASN A 687 40.97 -2.28 -37.60
C ASN A 687 41.11 -1.36 -36.37
N PRO A 688 42.17 -1.45 -35.55
CA PRO A 688 42.32 -0.68 -34.32
C PRO A 688 42.27 0.83 -34.53
N PHE A 689 42.85 1.36 -35.61
CA PHE A 689 42.87 2.80 -35.89
C PHE A 689 41.54 3.36 -36.42
N SER A 690 40.51 2.53 -36.55
CA SER A 690 39.15 2.99 -36.82
C SER A 690 38.37 3.40 -35.57
N TYR A 691 38.86 3.03 -34.39
CA TYR A 691 38.26 3.43 -33.12
C TYR A 691 38.50 4.92 -32.85
N PRO A 692 37.66 5.57 -32.03
CA PRO A 692 37.85 6.97 -31.65
C PRO A 692 39.28 7.27 -31.19
N SER A 693 39.80 8.41 -31.63
CA SER A 693 41.17 8.82 -31.30
C SER A 693 41.22 9.58 -29.98
N GLN A 694 42.44 9.89 -29.51
CA GLN A 694 42.64 10.75 -28.34
C GLN A 694 41.94 12.13 -28.48
N ASP A 695 41.76 12.65 -29.69
CA ASP A 695 41.10 13.94 -29.92
C ASP A 695 39.59 13.90 -29.63
N SER A 696 39.01 12.70 -29.52
CA SER A 696 37.59 12.46 -29.21
C SER A 696 37.25 12.54 -27.72
N LEU A 697 38.26 12.65 -26.82
CA LEU A 697 38.16 12.63 -25.35
C LEU A 697 37.19 13.63 -24.69
N LYS A 698 36.55 14.53 -25.43
CA LYS A 698 35.61 15.53 -24.89
C LYS A 698 34.23 15.52 -25.53
N ASN A 699 34.04 14.69 -26.55
CA ASN A 699 32.87 14.70 -27.43
C ASN A 699 32.41 13.27 -27.79
N LEU A 700 32.57 12.29 -26.88
CA LEU A 700 32.07 10.93 -27.12
C LEU A 700 30.57 10.87 -26.86
N SER A 701 30.12 11.49 -25.77
CA SER A 701 28.69 11.66 -25.52
C SER A 701 28.09 12.73 -26.42
N ASN A 702 26.93 12.45 -26.99
CA ASN A 702 26.13 13.43 -27.73
C ASN A 702 25.13 14.19 -26.83
N LEU A 703 25.11 13.94 -25.53
CA LEU A 703 24.25 14.59 -24.55
C LEU A 703 24.92 15.85 -23.97
N SER A 704 24.10 16.82 -23.54
CA SER A 704 24.55 17.94 -22.72
C SER A 704 24.59 17.57 -21.23
N SER A 705 25.31 18.34 -20.39
CA SER A 705 25.32 18.11 -18.93
C SER A 705 23.92 18.17 -18.31
N SER A 706 23.01 19.02 -18.84
CA SER A 706 21.60 19.07 -18.39
C SER A 706 20.77 17.85 -18.80
N GLU A 707 21.23 17.06 -19.76
CA GLU A 707 20.58 15.83 -20.21
C GLU A 707 21.22 14.57 -19.61
N GLY A 708 22.17 14.73 -18.67
CA GLY A 708 22.88 13.63 -18.04
C GLY A 708 24.11 13.16 -18.83
N LYS A 709 24.87 14.08 -19.44
CA LYS A 709 26.19 13.72 -20.00
C LYS A 709 27.03 13.02 -18.92
N LEU A 710 27.58 11.87 -19.26
CA LEU A 710 28.53 11.11 -18.46
C LEU A 710 29.59 10.54 -19.39
N GLU A 711 30.86 10.80 -19.08
CA GLU A 711 32.01 10.23 -19.79
C GLU A 711 33.03 9.73 -18.77
N LEU A 712 33.38 8.45 -18.86
CA LEU A 712 34.31 7.77 -17.99
C LEU A 712 35.47 7.22 -18.82
N TYR A 713 36.68 7.30 -18.27
CA TYR A 713 37.89 6.89 -18.97
C TYR A 713 38.74 5.97 -18.12
N GLY A 714 39.38 5.01 -18.77
CA GLY A 714 40.37 4.15 -18.14
C GLY A 714 41.52 4.96 -17.54
N PRO A 715 42.21 4.42 -16.52
CA PRO A 715 43.16 5.19 -15.74
C PRO A 715 44.41 5.62 -16.52
N ASN A 716 44.79 4.87 -17.56
CA ASN A 716 45.99 5.13 -18.37
C ASN A 716 45.80 4.61 -19.81
N TRP A 717 46.68 5.03 -20.73
CA TRP A 717 46.84 4.36 -22.02
C TRP A 717 47.68 3.09 -21.85
N LEU A 718 47.24 1.96 -22.42
CA LEU A 718 47.99 0.70 -22.44
C LEU A 718 48.45 0.38 -23.86
N GLY A 719 49.72 0.03 -24.00
CA GLY A 719 50.31 -0.34 -25.28
C GLY A 719 50.09 -1.81 -25.62
N VAL A 720 49.82 -2.09 -26.88
CA VAL A 720 49.85 -3.45 -27.46
C VAL A 720 51.27 -3.75 -27.94
N SER A 721 51.78 -4.91 -27.54
CA SER A 721 53.16 -5.34 -27.79
C SER A 721 53.23 -6.79 -28.26
N ALA A 722 54.44 -7.29 -28.53
CA ALA A 722 54.69 -8.68 -28.89
C ALA A 722 54.46 -9.61 -27.70
N GLY A 723 53.50 -10.54 -27.79
CA GLY A 723 53.22 -11.54 -26.76
C GLY A 723 51.83 -12.17 -26.90
N ASN A 724 51.59 -13.23 -26.12
CA ASN A 724 50.31 -13.95 -26.08
C ASN A 724 49.44 -13.57 -24.86
N GLN A 725 49.68 -12.40 -24.26
CA GLN A 725 49.01 -11.89 -23.06
C GLN A 725 47.90 -10.89 -23.41
N PHE A 726 47.14 -10.43 -22.42
CA PHE A 726 46.12 -9.38 -22.56
C PHE A 726 46.47 -8.17 -21.69
N GLY A 727 46.17 -6.97 -22.19
CA GLY A 727 46.06 -5.79 -21.34
C GLY A 727 44.64 -5.68 -20.81
N ASN A 728 44.46 -5.37 -19.52
CA ASN A 728 43.15 -5.21 -18.90
C ASN A 728 43.00 -3.80 -18.33
N GLN A 729 41.81 -3.20 -18.49
CA GLN A 729 41.39 -1.99 -17.80
C GLN A 729 40.02 -2.18 -17.19
N SER A 730 39.77 -1.46 -16.10
CA SER A 730 38.44 -1.29 -15.56
C SER A 730 38.20 0.18 -15.19
N ILE A 731 36.93 0.56 -15.28
CA ILE A 731 36.38 1.86 -14.93
C ILE A 731 35.28 1.59 -13.91
N GLN A 732 35.37 2.22 -12.74
CA GLN A 732 34.30 2.20 -11.77
C GLN A 732 33.51 3.50 -11.87
N TYR A 733 32.19 3.42 -11.94
CA TYR A 733 31.33 4.59 -11.81
C TYR A 733 31.28 5.04 -10.34
N THR A 734 31.40 6.34 -10.08
CA THR A 734 31.31 6.93 -8.73
C THR A 734 30.61 8.28 -8.81
N THR A 735 29.63 8.56 -7.93
CA THR A 735 28.89 9.85 -7.91
C THR A 735 29.79 11.07 -7.66
N SER A 736 30.96 10.86 -7.06
CA SER A 736 32.00 11.90 -6.87
C SER A 736 32.61 12.42 -8.19
N ALA A 737 32.32 11.79 -9.33
CA ALA A 737 32.65 12.31 -10.66
C ALA A 737 31.80 13.52 -11.08
N GLY A 738 30.78 13.90 -10.29
CA GLY A 738 30.07 15.19 -10.40
C GLY A 738 28.87 15.21 -11.34
N GLU A 739 28.55 14.09 -12.00
CA GLU A 739 27.42 13.96 -12.93
C GLU A 739 26.72 12.60 -12.69
N SER A 740 25.38 12.59 -12.54
CA SER A 740 24.56 11.37 -12.45
C SER A 740 23.95 11.03 -13.81
N PHE A 741 23.96 9.76 -14.19
CA PHE A 741 23.32 9.28 -15.42
C PHE A 741 22.15 8.35 -15.09
N ASP A 742 20.95 8.77 -15.49
CA ASP A 742 19.73 7.98 -15.44
C ASP A 742 19.36 7.53 -16.85
N TYR A 743 18.96 6.27 -16.99
CA TYR A 743 18.40 5.79 -18.24
C TYR A 743 16.98 6.36 -18.38
N GLN A 744 16.66 6.87 -19.56
CA GLN A 744 15.29 7.28 -19.87
C GLN A 744 14.55 6.08 -20.46
N LEU A 745 13.75 5.40 -19.64
CA LEU A 745 12.88 4.32 -20.10
C LEU A 745 11.49 4.89 -20.45
N SER A 746 11.24 5.12 -21.72
CA SER A 746 9.87 5.16 -22.25
C SER A 746 9.63 3.84 -22.97
N ALA A 747 9.45 2.77 -22.21
CA ALA A 747 9.05 1.49 -22.79
C ALA A 747 7.55 1.54 -23.09
N THR A 748 7.15 1.14 -24.30
CA THR A 748 5.75 0.90 -24.61
C THR A 748 5.43 -0.56 -24.32
N PHE A 749 4.27 -0.82 -23.76
CA PHE A 749 3.86 -2.15 -23.32
C PHE A 749 2.71 -2.61 -24.21
N GLU A 750 2.78 -3.85 -24.68
CA GLU A 750 1.80 -4.42 -25.62
C GLU A 750 1.34 -5.81 -25.16
N VAL A 751 0.03 -6.03 -25.27
CA VAL A 751 -0.64 -7.30 -24.89
C VAL A 751 -0.82 -8.15 -26.12
N VAL A 752 -0.56 -9.45 -25.99
CA VAL A 752 -0.79 -10.42 -27.05
C VAL A 752 -1.69 -11.51 -26.50
N THR A 753 -2.96 -11.44 -26.84
CA THR A 753 -3.96 -12.41 -26.41
C THR A 753 -3.61 -13.80 -26.96
N THR A 754 -3.63 -14.81 -26.09
CA THR A 754 -3.34 -16.20 -26.47
C THR A 754 -4.51 -17.12 -26.14
N VAL A 755 -5.74 -16.80 -26.56
CA VAL A 755 -6.88 -17.71 -26.37
C VAL A 755 -7.78 -17.84 -27.60
N GLY A 756 -7.69 -18.98 -28.28
CA GLY A 756 -8.84 -19.66 -28.92
C GLY A 756 -9.30 -19.22 -30.32
N ASN A 757 -8.67 -19.75 -31.37
CA ASN A 757 -9.24 -20.03 -32.72
C ASN A 757 -10.11 -18.99 -33.46
N VAL A 758 -10.10 -17.72 -33.07
CA VAL A 758 -10.67 -16.63 -33.88
C VAL A 758 -9.57 -15.62 -34.15
N LYS A 759 -9.00 -15.68 -35.36
CA LYS A 759 -8.30 -14.52 -35.95
C LYS A 759 -9.36 -13.48 -36.33
N ALA A 760 -9.86 -12.73 -35.36
CA ALA A 760 -10.55 -11.47 -35.57
C ALA A 760 -9.74 -10.43 -34.81
N GLY A 761 -9.27 -9.42 -35.55
CA GLY A 761 -8.23 -8.49 -35.11
C GLY A 761 -8.49 -7.86 -33.75
N VAL A 762 -7.56 -8.07 -32.83
CA VAL A 762 -7.32 -7.12 -31.76
C VAL A 762 -6.56 -5.96 -32.39
N SER A 763 -7.10 -4.77 -32.20
CA SER A 763 -6.69 -3.49 -32.75
C SER A 763 -5.21 -3.18 -32.50
N ALA A 764 -4.53 -2.74 -33.55
CA ALA A 764 -3.43 -1.80 -33.37
C ALA A 764 -4.00 -0.55 -32.65
N GLY A 765 -3.65 -0.33 -31.39
CA GLY A 765 -4.10 0.87 -30.66
C GLY A 765 -3.93 0.88 -29.14
N THR A 766 -3.85 -0.28 -28.48
CA THR A 766 -3.85 -0.38 -27.01
C THR A 766 -2.45 -0.17 -26.44
N GLN A 767 -2.17 1.01 -25.88
CA GLN A 767 -0.90 1.33 -25.21
C GLN A 767 -1.08 1.30 -23.70
N TYR A 768 -0.28 0.50 -22.99
CA TYR A 768 -0.26 0.43 -21.54
C TYR A 768 0.85 1.35 -21.00
N GLY A 769 0.51 2.26 -20.09
CA GLY A 769 1.46 3.22 -19.54
C GLY A 769 2.12 2.71 -18.27
N TYR A 770 3.43 2.45 -18.29
CA TYR A 770 4.21 2.20 -17.07
C TYR A 770 5.23 3.32 -16.87
N GLN A 771 5.50 3.64 -15.61
CA GLN A 771 6.68 4.40 -15.23
C GLN A 771 7.77 3.41 -14.80
N CYS A 772 8.82 3.30 -15.62
CA CYS A 772 10.02 2.57 -15.23
C CYS A 772 11.17 3.55 -15.05
N SER A 773 11.90 3.40 -13.95
CA SER A 773 13.16 4.09 -13.74
C SER A 773 14.30 3.08 -13.69
N THR A 774 15.46 3.49 -14.19
CA THR A 774 16.66 2.66 -14.18
C THR A 774 17.85 3.56 -13.91
N THR A 775 18.71 3.14 -12.99
CA THR A 775 19.86 3.92 -12.52
C THR A 775 21.13 3.07 -12.50
N LEU A 776 22.28 3.71 -12.75
CA LEU A 776 23.60 3.12 -12.52
C LEU A 776 23.98 3.25 -11.05
N SER A 777 24.45 2.17 -10.43
CA SER A 777 24.97 2.20 -9.06
C SER A 777 26.48 2.49 -9.02
N GLU A 778 26.99 3.07 -7.93
CA GLU A 778 28.43 3.32 -7.70
C GLU A 778 29.30 2.05 -7.67
N SER A 779 28.68 0.89 -7.67
CA SER A 779 29.33 -0.41 -7.80
C SER A 779 29.43 -0.92 -9.22
N THR A 780 28.93 -0.17 -10.22
CA THR A 780 29.07 -0.53 -11.63
C THR A 780 30.54 -0.47 -12.04
N ILE A 781 31.08 -1.61 -12.47
CA ILE A 781 32.39 -1.70 -13.11
C ILE A 781 32.21 -2.06 -14.59
N PHE A 782 32.86 -1.28 -15.44
CA PHE A 782 33.09 -1.59 -16.85
C PHE A 782 34.51 -2.11 -16.99
N SER A 783 34.71 -3.20 -17.72
CA SER A 783 36.05 -3.77 -17.94
C SER A 783 36.28 -4.04 -19.41
N GLY A 784 37.55 -4.01 -19.82
CA GLY A 784 37.95 -4.33 -21.18
C GLY A 784 39.30 -5.03 -21.20
N SER A 785 39.42 -6.08 -22.00
CA SER A 785 40.66 -6.81 -22.23
C SER A 785 41.03 -6.80 -23.73
N VAL A 786 42.26 -6.41 -24.04
CA VAL A 786 42.77 -6.29 -25.42
C VAL A 786 43.97 -7.23 -25.61
N PRO A 787 44.01 -8.05 -26.67
CA PRO A 787 45.07 -9.04 -26.86
C PRO A 787 46.36 -8.41 -27.38
N ASN A 788 47.51 -8.90 -26.89
CA ASN A 788 48.80 -8.64 -27.51
C ASN A 788 48.95 -9.39 -28.84
N ILE A 789 49.85 -8.90 -29.68
CA ILE A 789 50.11 -9.48 -31.01
C ILE A 789 51.13 -10.62 -30.85
N PRO A 790 50.85 -11.82 -31.40
CA PRO A 790 51.79 -12.94 -31.34
C PRO A 790 53.21 -12.57 -31.82
N PRO A 791 54.27 -13.01 -31.12
CA PRO A 791 55.65 -12.56 -31.41
C PRO A 791 56.13 -12.83 -32.85
N ASP A 792 55.61 -13.86 -33.50
CA ASP A 792 55.92 -14.27 -34.86
C ASP A 792 55.21 -13.42 -35.94
N GLN A 793 54.18 -12.67 -35.55
CA GLN A 793 53.41 -11.78 -36.44
C GLN A 793 53.60 -10.29 -36.10
N TYR A 794 54.25 -9.98 -34.98
CA TYR A 794 54.48 -8.60 -34.55
C TYR A 794 55.41 -7.84 -35.50
N LYS A 795 54.97 -6.64 -35.87
CA LYS A 795 55.78 -5.63 -36.56
C LYS A 795 55.61 -4.30 -35.83
N ALA A 796 56.64 -3.46 -35.84
CA ALA A 796 56.64 -2.19 -35.09
C ALA A 796 55.51 -1.24 -35.52
N ASP A 797 55.06 -1.31 -36.77
CA ASP A 797 53.94 -0.57 -37.35
C ASP A 797 52.55 -1.12 -36.97
N LEU A 798 52.49 -2.28 -36.29
CA LEU A 798 51.25 -2.83 -35.73
C LEU A 798 51.05 -2.48 -34.25
N SER A 799 52.00 -1.78 -33.61
CA SER A 799 51.82 -1.32 -32.23
C SER A 799 50.85 -0.14 -32.16
N TYR A 800 49.98 -0.14 -31.17
CA TYR A 800 49.05 0.95 -30.85
C TYR A 800 48.83 1.01 -29.33
N ASN A 801 48.33 2.14 -28.84
CA ASN A 801 47.86 2.25 -27.47
C ASN A 801 46.35 2.34 -27.44
N TRP A 802 45.75 1.81 -26.38
CA TRP A 802 44.32 1.86 -26.17
C TRP A 802 43.96 2.30 -24.76
N MET A 803 42.72 2.74 -24.59
CA MET A 803 42.13 3.08 -23.30
C MET A 803 40.64 2.77 -23.34
N LEU A 804 40.11 2.14 -22.28
CA LEU A 804 38.68 1.91 -22.14
C LEU A 804 37.96 3.25 -21.95
N ALA A 805 36.79 3.40 -22.53
CA ALA A 805 35.93 4.56 -22.36
C ALA A 805 34.48 4.11 -22.19
N GLY A 806 33.75 4.75 -21.28
CA GLY A 806 32.32 4.58 -21.11
C GLY A 806 31.62 5.92 -21.28
N TYR A 807 30.54 6.02 -22.02
CA TYR A 807 29.82 7.30 -22.16
C TYR A 807 28.33 7.14 -22.38
N SER A 808 27.56 8.09 -21.86
CA SER A 808 26.13 8.21 -22.13
C SER A 808 25.87 8.60 -23.58
N TYR A 809 24.86 8.01 -24.21
CA TYR A 809 24.48 8.33 -25.58
C TYR A 809 22.96 8.36 -25.73
N LYS A 810 22.45 9.16 -26.65
CA LYS A 810 21.04 9.19 -27.03
C LYS A 810 20.86 8.92 -28.51
N ALA A 811 20.06 7.92 -28.86
CA ALA A 811 19.61 7.67 -30.23
C ALA A 811 18.09 7.64 -30.25
N GLY A 812 17.47 8.39 -31.19
CA GLY A 812 16.04 8.67 -31.11
C GLY A 812 15.69 9.31 -29.76
N ASP A 813 14.70 8.75 -29.07
CA ASP A 813 14.31 9.19 -27.71
C ASP A 813 14.94 8.38 -26.58
N GLN A 814 15.71 7.33 -26.87
CA GLN A 814 16.28 6.44 -25.87
C GLN A 814 17.71 6.85 -25.49
N LYS A 815 17.97 6.90 -24.16
CA LYS A 815 19.32 7.08 -23.60
C LYS A 815 19.87 5.74 -23.13
N PHE A 816 21.12 5.46 -23.45
CA PHE A 816 21.83 4.25 -23.02
C PHE A 816 23.31 4.51 -22.83
N PHE A 817 24.03 3.56 -22.23
CA PHE A 817 25.46 3.69 -21.97
C PHE A 817 26.28 2.94 -23.02
N VAL A 818 27.33 3.54 -23.55
CA VAL A 818 28.21 2.91 -24.55
C VAL A 818 29.55 2.60 -23.89
N VAL A 819 30.01 1.36 -23.97
CA VAL A 819 31.36 0.95 -23.57
C VAL A 819 32.19 0.74 -24.84
N ASN A 820 33.23 1.55 -25.00
CA ASN A 820 34.06 1.64 -26.21
C ASN A 820 35.54 1.77 -25.86
N TYR A 821 36.38 1.86 -26.89
CA TYR A 821 37.83 2.02 -26.77
C TYR A 821 38.30 3.26 -27.52
N LEU A 822 39.28 3.96 -26.95
CA LEU A 822 40.06 4.98 -27.62
C LEU A 822 41.37 4.37 -28.11
N VAL A 823 41.84 4.68 -29.31
CA VAL A 823 43.08 4.14 -29.90
C VAL A 823 43.99 5.25 -30.45
N LYS A 824 45.32 5.11 -30.30
CA LYS A 824 46.32 6.03 -30.88
C LYS A 824 47.66 5.39 -31.17
#